data_AF-A0A2J6WGC0-F1
#
_entry.id   AF-A0A2J6WGC0-F1
#
_cell.length_a   1.000
_cell.length_b   1.000
_cell.length_c   1.000
_cell.angle_alpha   90.00
_cell.angle_beta   90.00
_cell.angle_gamma   90.00
#
_symmetry.space_group_name_H-M   'P 1'
#
loop_
_entity.id
_entity.type
_entity.pdbx_description
1 polymer ?
#
loop_
_entity_poly.entity_id
_entity_poly.type
_entity_poly.pdbx_seq_one_letter_code
_entity_poly.pdbx_strand_id
1 'polypeptide(L)'
;MSQNGELKFFVNNPFGKGDVTGGIETELQTCVIDSRDNVNLPLHIRNSSYYKNLHKRTKNGEYSPKKLQELDKFLNENRDNTWENSYVYFKDRYLNNFAKSVLDHDLLSDKSDPLSGKRSDIEKFIFYKNGEKYWRFPVSYFLKISFANYIGEDNILNQPSKNILKKLLDRFSNDNTSPEVISFYVVSETENFADNLAKENCKRFLFTQLLTIYGIKKFKLEEEGERVMVYHSPFTPLRQKRLNELIPDSLYRELFTSPCLSGWDRGEEKKRYMELCHLSLSRSYLNTIGKLKDVGIIKNNLIILPNTSNTCLTNNGIHISIGSKLITDKVKSSNTRFYTIAEKHYSDLVIKIVEHFIPLIIQNYSASPYRIPFRDLHPEKILGFLPHELDFTHIRMLYRRWMKKCFNKRFGKRFYPFGPLWIDNTIEKIFNLKGDTVPDFRLIDYFVALMSTDNSPAFDGTLNNHAKLKKELHEMGVFDEKLSFYTLFRGRSVNENGYNGFEGRFYSCFYDLREDTKHVSNLQWLFIALAYKLILSGSITHQEIPDDPFVESERRQLVFAAAIGIPTVYIKKDTKNILIRSIISHCKNTRISKRYPEYIRVELKDYLNAVINFIIKEGKDLLEGLDIKDTINDVTDRVNGIKKSTYIRMIEPILESHNVKYPIDIDADLFNRELESFFGIL
;
A
#
# COMPACT_ATOMS: atom_id res chain seq x y z
N MET A 1 13.91 38.18 13.00
CA MET A 1 12.68 38.07 12.18
C MET A 1 12.16 36.66 12.38
N SER A 2 10.92 36.48 12.84
CA SER A 2 10.39 35.15 13.17
C SER A 2 10.12 34.36 11.88
N GLN A 3 10.37 33.04 11.91
CA GLN A 3 10.04 32.12 10.81
C GLN A 3 8.58 32.27 10.32
N ASN A 4 7.66 32.67 11.21
CA ASN A 4 6.25 32.94 10.87
C ASN A 4 6.01 34.21 10.03
N GLY A 5 6.90 35.22 10.10
CA GLY A 5 6.75 36.47 9.34
C GLY A 5 7.07 36.33 7.85
N GLU A 6 7.90 35.35 7.49
CA GLU A 6 8.40 35.16 6.12
C GLU A 6 7.47 34.30 5.25
N LEU A 7 6.40 33.74 5.82
CA LEU A 7 5.35 33.03 5.08
C LEU A 7 4.30 33.96 4.45
N LYS A 8 4.13 35.21 4.94
CA LYS A 8 3.38 36.23 4.16
C LYS A 8 4.03 36.50 2.79
N PHE A 9 5.27 36.03 2.59
CA PHE A 9 6.02 36.16 1.34
C PHE A 9 5.84 34.96 0.38
N PHE A 10 5.39 33.80 0.88
CA PHE A 10 4.97 32.68 0.04
C PHE A 10 3.50 32.87 -0.29
N VAL A 11 3.25 33.54 -1.42
CA VAL A 11 2.03 33.48 -2.25
C VAL A 11 0.70 33.48 -1.49
N ASN A 12 -0.15 34.49 -1.74
CA ASN A 12 -1.54 34.46 -1.26
C ASN A 12 -2.23 33.16 -1.73
N ASN A 13 -2.50 32.26 -0.79
CA ASN A 13 -3.31 31.03 -0.96
C ASN A 13 -2.63 29.85 -1.70
N PRO A 14 -1.56 29.22 -1.15
CA PRO A 14 -0.98 28.00 -1.73
C PRO A 14 -1.99 26.85 -1.70
N PHE A 15 -1.96 26.00 -2.72
CA PHE A 15 -2.98 24.99 -3.00
C PHE A 15 -4.40 25.58 -3.10
N GLY A 16 -4.52 26.87 -3.45
CA GLY A 16 -5.78 27.48 -3.83
C GLY A 16 -6.22 27.10 -5.25
N LYS A 17 -7.35 27.65 -5.70
CA LYS A 17 -7.82 27.54 -7.08
C LYS A 17 -6.76 28.07 -8.06
N GLY A 18 -6.49 27.34 -9.14
CA GLY A 18 -5.45 27.64 -10.13
C GLY A 18 -4.04 27.13 -9.78
N ASP A 19 -3.77 26.73 -8.54
CA ASP A 19 -2.41 26.39 -8.10
C ASP A 19 -2.05 24.90 -8.22
N VAL A 20 -3.05 24.01 -8.23
CA VAL A 20 -2.74 22.58 -8.07
C VAL A 20 -2.38 21.85 -9.36
N THR A 21 -1.57 20.82 -9.20
CA THR A 21 -1.35 19.75 -10.19
C THR A 21 -1.55 18.40 -9.52
N GLY A 22 -1.88 17.37 -10.29
CA GLY A 22 -2.25 16.06 -9.77
C GLY A 22 -1.72 14.91 -10.61
N GLY A 23 -1.38 13.81 -9.94
CA GLY A 23 -1.05 12.53 -10.56
C GLY A 23 -1.45 11.37 -9.65
N ILE A 24 -1.72 10.21 -10.26
CA ILE A 24 -2.04 8.97 -9.56
C ILE A 24 -1.07 7.87 -10.01
N GLU A 25 -0.55 7.14 -9.04
CA GLU A 25 0.19 5.90 -9.22
C GLU A 25 -0.66 4.76 -8.69
N THR A 26 -0.74 3.67 -9.44
CA THR A 26 -1.49 2.47 -9.05
C THR A 26 -0.59 1.25 -9.16
N GLU A 27 -0.47 0.52 -8.07
CA GLU A 27 0.08 -0.83 -8.06
C GLU A 27 -1.06 -1.83 -8.37
N LEU A 28 -0.83 -2.74 -9.32
CA LEU A 28 -1.83 -3.70 -9.81
C LEU A 28 -1.42 -5.13 -9.50
N GLN A 29 -2.36 -6.05 -9.30
CA GLN A 29 -2.03 -7.48 -9.23
C GLN A 29 -2.10 -8.13 -10.60
N THR A 30 -1.38 -9.24 -10.75
CA THR A 30 -1.38 -10.02 -11.99
C THR A 30 -1.47 -11.52 -11.73
N CYS A 31 -2.02 -12.25 -12.68
CA CYS A 31 -1.95 -13.71 -12.70
C CYS A 31 -1.88 -14.25 -14.13
N VAL A 32 -1.35 -15.46 -14.24
CA VAL A 32 -1.35 -16.26 -15.46
C VAL A 32 -2.24 -17.47 -15.22
N ILE A 33 -3.14 -17.76 -16.15
CA ILE A 33 -4.10 -18.86 -16.08
C ILE A 33 -3.75 -19.86 -17.18
N ASP A 34 -3.28 -21.04 -16.77
CA ASP A 34 -3.13 -22.25 -17.59
C ASP A 34 -2.72 -23.42 -16.68
N SER A 35 -2.69 -24.64 -17.24
CA SER A 35 -2.14 -25.83 -16.62
C SER A 35 -0.76 -25.56 -16.02
N ARG A 36 -0.56 -26.10 -14.82
CA ARG A 36 0.72 -26.08 -14.09
C ARG A 36 1.93 -26.59 -14.88
N ASP A 37 1.68 -27.38 -15.92
CA ASP A 37 2.71 -28.00 -16.74
C ASP A 37 3.19 -27.05 -17.86
N ASN A 38 2.44 -25.96 -18.08
CA ASN A 38 2.77 -24.88 -19.01
C ASN A 38 3.17 -23.59 -18.28
N VAL A 39 2.58 -23.25 -17.13
CA VAL A 39 2.84 -21.95 -16.50
C VAL A 39 4.22 -21.87 -15.83
N ASN A 40 4.88 -20.70 -15.93
CA ASN A 40 6.24 -20.55 -15.41
C ASN A 40 6.38 -20.79 -13.90
N LEU A 41 5.54 -20.20 -13.05
CA LEU A 41 5.66 -20.30 -11.58
C LEU A 41 5.75 -21.76 -11.07
N PRO A 42 4.80 -22.66 -11.38
CA PRO A 42 4.87 -24.05 -10.93
C PRO A 42 6.07 -24.81 -11.51
N LEU A 43 6.44 -24.55 -12.77
CA LEU A 43 7.62 -25.14 -13.38
C LEU A 43 8.92 -24.66 -12.69
N HIS A 44 9.01 -23.38 -12.34
CA HIS A 44 10.16 -22.81 -11.64
C HIS A 44 10.30 -23.41 -10.23
N ILE A 45 9.19 -23.59 -9.51
CA ILE A 45 9.17 -24.27 -8.20
C ILE A 45 9.69 -25.71 -8.33
N ARG A 46 9.15 -26.51 -9.26
CA ARG A 46 9.57 -27.91 -9.46
C ARG A 46 11.04 -28.04 -9.87
N ASN A 47 11.54 -27.10 -10.66
CA ASN A 47 12.92 -27.10 -11.14
C ASN A 47 13.92 -26.55 -10.12
N SER A 48 13.45 -25.89 -9.06
CA SER A 48 14.29 -25.32 -8.01
C SER A 48 15.14 -26.38 -7.29
N SER A 49 16.32 -25.96 -6.84
CA SER A 49 17.19 -26.80 -6.01
C SER A 49 16.50 -27.18 -4.69
N TYR A 50 15.70 -26.29 -4.12
CA TYR A 50 14.93 -26.54 -2.90
C TYR A 50 13.95 -27.70 -3.06
N TYR A 51 13.11 -27.68 -4.10
CA TYR A 51 12.14 -28.76 -4.34
C TYR A 51 12.84 -30.11 -4.57
N LYS A 52 13.87 -30.12 -5.43
CA LYS A 52 14.68 -31.33 -5.70
C LYS A 52 15.33 -31.89 -4.43
N ASN A 53 15.90 -31.03 -3.59
CA ASN A 53 16.51 -31.43 -2.32
C ASN A 53 15.48 -31.91 -1.30
N LEU A 54 14.32 -31.26 -1.21
CA LEU A 54 13.23 -31.68 -0.33
C LEU A 54 12.74 -33.08 -0.70
N HIS A 55 12.60 -33.36 -1.99
CA HIS A 55 12.21 -34.67 -2.50
C HIS A 55 13.27 -35.75 -2.18
N LYS A 56 14.55 -35.43 -2.40
CA LYS A 56 15.67 -36.34 -2.08
C LYS A 56 15.76 -36.65 -0.57
N ARG A 57 15.69 -35.64 0.29
CA ARG A 57 15.80 -35.79 1.75
C ARG A 57 14.61 -36.51 2.35
N THR A 58 13.40 -36.27 1.83
CA THR A 58 12.19 -36.99 2.26
C THR A 58 12.29 -38.47 1.91
N LYS A 59 12.77 -38.81 0.69
CA LYS A 59 13.02 -40.20 0.28
C LYS A 59 14.04 -40.91 1.17
N ASN A 60 15.06 -40.18 1.64
CA ASN A 60 16.08 -40.70 2.56
C ASN A 60 15.63 -40.77 4.03
N GLY A 61 14.42 -40.30 4.37
CA GLY A 61 13.92 -40.25 5.75
C GLY A 61 14.52 -39.12 6.62
N GLU A 62 15.31 -38.21 6.04
CA GLU A 62 15.95 -37.09 6.75
C GLU A 62 14.98 -35.93 7.04
N TYR A 63 13.82 -35.92 6.38
CA TYR A 63 12.86 -34.81 6.46
C TYR A 63 11.42 -35.32 6.58
N SER A 64 10.57 -34.56 7.29
CA SER A 64 9.16 -34.90 7.42
C SER A 64 8.45 -34.85 6.06
N PRO A 65 7.72 -35.91 5.66
CA PRO A 65 6.97 -35.93 4.39
C PRO A 65 5.90 -34.84 4.27
N LYS A 66 5.44 -34.30 5.41
CA LYS A 66 4.35 -33.32 5.45
C LYS A 66 4.64 -32.09 4.60
N LYS A 67 5.85 -31.53 4.67
CA LYS A 67 6.19 -30.30 3.93
C LYS A 67 6.20 -30.52 2.42
N LEU A 68 6.70 -31.67 1.96
CA LEU A 68 6.65 -32.05 0.56
C LEU A 68 5.20 -32.26 0.11
N GLN A 69 4.40 -32.98 0.89
CA GLN A 69 2.97 -33.19 0.63
C GLN A 69 2.19 -31.86 0.56
N GLU A 70 2.47 -30.90 1.42
CA GLU A 70 1.83 -29.58 1.41
C GLU A 70 2.21 -28.75 0.18
N LEU A 71 3.46 -28.83 -0.26
CA LEU A 71 3.93 -28.17 -1.47
C LEU A 71 3.38 -28.83 -2.74
N ASP A 72 3.34 -30.17 -2.78
CA ASP A 72 2.68 -30.90 -3.86
C ASP A 72 1.18 -30.60 -3.88
N LYS A 73 0.53 -30.55 -2.71
CA LYS A 73 -0.85 -30.14 -2.56
C LYS A 73 -1.07 -28.73 -3.09
N PHE A 74 -0.17 -27.78 -2.83
CA PHE A 74 -0.24 -26.44 -3.41
C PHE A 74 -0.18 -26.46 -4.94
N LEU A 75 0.73 -27.24 -5.53
CA LEU A 75 0.90 -27.38 -6.98
C LEU A 75 -0.23 -28.17 -7.67
N ASN A 76 -0.91 -29.06 -6.93
CA ASN A 76 -1.94 -29.95 -7.46
C ASN A 76 -3.36 -29.40 -7.25
N GLU A 77 -3.63 -28.77 -6.10
CA GLU A 77 -4.94 -28.23 -5.74
C GLU A 77 -5.06 -26.76 -6.15
N ASN A 78 -5.07 -26.53 -7.47
CA ASN A 78 -5.34 -25.22 -8.07
C ASN A 78 -6.50 -25.35 -9.06
N ARG A 79 -7.74 -25.26 -8.58
CA ARG A 79 -8.94 -25.57 -9.37
C ARG A 79 -9.10 -24.66 -10.58
N ASP A 80 -8.76 -23.40 -10.41
CA ASP A 80 -8.97 -22.36 -11.42
C ASP A 80 -7.75 -22.19 -12.33
N ASN A 81 -6.68 -22.97 -12.09
CA ASN A 81 -5.41 -22.91 -12.81
C ASN A 81 -4.77 -21.50 -12.80
N THR A 82 -5.08 -20.71 -11.76
CA THR A 82 -4.58 -19.35 -11.59
C THR A 82 -3.25 -19.35 -10.86
N TRP A 83 -2.24 -18.72 -11.45
CA TRP A 83 -0.89 -18.60 -10.88
C TRP A 83 -0.51 -17.13 -10.72
N GLU A 84 -0.56 -16.67 -9.48
CA GLU A 84 -0.40 -15.26 -9.13
C GLU A 84 1.03 -14.79 -9.31
N ASN A 85 1.18 -13.62 -9.94
CA ASN A 85 2.47 -12.99 -10.28
C ASN A 85 3.45 -13.93 -11.03
N SER A 86 2.93 -14.94 -11.73
CA SER A 86 3.72 -15.78 -12.61
C SER A 86 4.23 -15.00 -13.82
N TYR A 87 5.35 -15.45 -14.38
CA TYR A 87 5.89 -14.92 -15.62
C TYR A 87 5.16 -15.54 -16.80
N VAL A 88 5.14 -14.80 -17.89
CA VAL A 88 4.66 -15.24 -19.20
C VAL A 88 5.86 -15.54 -20.10
N TYR A 89 5.66 -16.37 -21.10
CA TYR A 89 6.67 -16.55 -22.13
C TYR A 89 6.09 -16.62 -23.54
N PHE A 90 6.85 -16.12 -24.50
CA PHE A 90 6.44 -16.09 -25.91
C PHE A 90 7.66 -16.16 -26.83
N LYS A 91 7.41 -16.53 -28.09
CA LYS A 91 8.47 -16.71 -29.09
C LYS A 91 9.04 -15.38 -29.55
N ASP A 92 10.36 -15.31 -29.73
CA ASP A 92 11.06 -14.11 -30.22
C ASP A 92 10.48 -13.56 -31.54
N ARG A 93 10.06 -14.47 -32.43
CA ARG A 93 9.53 -14.14 -33.76
C ARG A 93 8.26 -13.27 -33.74
N TYR A 94 7.56 -13.17 -32.62
CA TYR A 94 6.36 -12.35 -32.50
C TYR A 94 6.65 -10.86 -32.19
N LEU A 95 7.90 -10.53 -31.88
CA LEU A 95 8.34 -9.15 -31.70
C LEU A 95 8.67 -8.52 -33.06
N ASN A 96 8.12 -7.34 -33.33
CA ASN A 96 8.59 -6.50 -34.43
C ASN A 96 9.90 -5.79 -34.10
N ASN A 97 10.49 -5.13 -35.10
CA ASN A 97 11.80 -4.50 -34.99
C ASN A 97 11.84 -3.41 -33.90
N PHE A 98 10.77 -2.65 -33.74
CA PHE A 98 10.73 -1.62 -32.70
C PHE A 98 10.69 -2.24 -31.29
N ALA A 99 9.84 -3.24 -31.05
CA ALA A 99 9.80 -3.95 -29.77
C ALA A 99 11.13 -4.64 -29.44
N LYS A 100 11.81 -5.22 -30.44
CA LYS A 100 13.17 -5.77 -30.29
C LYS A 100 14.16 -4.70 -29.88
N SER A 101 14.13 -3.51 -30.49
CA SER A 101 15.02 -2.40 -30.12
C SER A 101 14.80 -1.92 -28.67
N VAL A 102 13.54 -1.87 -28.22
CA VAL A 102 13.19 -1.50 -26.83
C VAL A 102 13.72 -2.57 -25.87
N LEU A 103 13.50 -3.85 -26.20
CA LEU A 103 13.98 -4.97 -25.40
C LEU A 103 15.51 -4.97 -25.32
N ASP A 104 16.19 -4.76 -26.43
CA ASP A 104 17.65 -4.72 -26.48
C ASP A 104 18.25 -3.61 -25.62
N HIS A 105 17.60 -2.43 -25.63
CA HIS A 105 17.95 -1.31 -24.78
C HIS A 105 17.69 -1.61 -23.30
N ASP A 106 16.53 -2.17 -22.96
CA ASP A 106 16.16 -2.49 -21.57
C ASP A 106 17.00 -3.63 -20.95
N LEU A 107 17.67 -4.43 -21.78
CA LEU A 107 18.62 -5.48 -21.37
C LEU A 107 20.08 -4.98 -21.22
N LEU A 108 20.35 -3.69 -21.42
CA LEU A 108 21.66 -3.11 -21.10
C LEU A 108 21.91 -3.13 -19.59
N SER A 109 23.17 -3.23 -19.17
CA SER A 109 23.54 -3.10 -17.75
C SER A 109 23.37 -1.66 -17.24
N ASP A 110 23.66 -0.68 -18.11
CA ASP A 110 23.37 0.73 -17.91
C ASP A 110 22.78 1.30 -19.21
N LYS A 111 21.53 1.75 -19.15
CA LYS A 111 20.82 2.30 -20.32
C LYS A 111 21.34 3.68 -20.74
N SER A 112 22.01 4.39 -19.84
CA SER A 112 22.64 5.67 -20.13
C SER A 112 23.98 5.51 -20.88
N ASP A 113 24.57 4.32 -20.85
CA ASP A 113 25.80 3.97 -21.55
C ASP A 113 25.61 2.71 -22.43
N PRO A 114 25.35 2.88 -23.74
CA PRO A 114 25.21 1.76 -24.66
C PRO A 114 26.44 0.85 -24.78
N LEU A 115 27.63 1.30 -24.36
CA LEU A 115 28.87 0.51 -24.37
C LEU A 115 29.02 -0.37 -23.13
N SER A 116 28.16 -0.19 -22.11
CA SER A 116 28.22 -0.95 -20.85
C SER A 116 27.97 -2.46 -21.02
N GLY A 117 27.44 -2.87 -22.17
CA GLY A 117 27.12 -4.27 -22.47
C GLY A 117 25.75 -4.68 -21.91
N LYS A 118 25.49 -5.98 -21.94
CA LYS A 118 24.23 -6.55 -21.43
C LYS A 118 24.34 -6.82 -19.93
N ARG A 119 23.20 -6.72 -19.25
CA ARG A 119 23.06 -7.09 -17.83
C ARG A 119 23.49 -8.53 -17.54
N SER A 120 24.02 -8.76 -16.35
CA SER A 120 24.62 -10.05 -15.99
C SER A 120 23.63 -11.21 -15.85
N ASP A 121 22.35 -10.91 -15.58
CA ASP A 121 21.29 -11.91 -15.37
C ASP A 121 20.43 -12.18 -16.63
N ILE A 122 20.90 -11.82 -17.83
CA ILE A 122 20.17 -11.96 -19.10
C ILE A 122 19.67 -13.38 -19.38
N GLU A 123 20.45 -14.40 -19.01
CA GLU A 123 20.11 -15.81 -19.21
C GLU A 123 18.82 -16.21 -18.49
N LYS A 124 18.40 -15.47 -17.45
CA LYS A 124 17.14 -15.72 -16.75
C LYS A 124 15.91 -15.40 -17.60
N PHE A 125 16.05 -14.66 -18.70
CA PHE A 125 14.93 -14.25 -19.54
C PHE A 125 14.83 -15.03 -20.84
N ILE A 126 15.79 -15.92 -21.12
CA ILE A 126 15.89 -16.63 -22.40
C ILE A 126 15.89 -18.13 -22.14
N PHE A 127 15.07 -18.86 -22.89
CA PHE A 127 15.18 -20.32 -22.97
C PHE A 127 14.83 -20.79 -24.38
N TYR A 128 15.21 -22.04 -24.69
CA TYR A 128 14.98 -22.65 -25.98
C TYR A 128 14.04 -23.86 -25.83
N LYS A 129 13.01 -23.92 -26.67
CA LYS A 129 12.06 -25.04 -26.74
C LYS A 129 11.92 -25.43 -28.22
N ASN A 130 12.24 -26.69 -28.55
CA ASN A 130 12.24 -27.21 -29.92
C ASN A 130 13.09 -26.38 -30.91
N GLY A 131 14.25 -25.88 -30.46
CA GLY A 131 15.13 -25.04 -31.26
C GLY A 131 14.68 -23.58 -31.44
N GLU A 132 13.48 -23.22 -30.99
CA GLU A 132 12.98 -21.84 -31.03
C GLU A 132 13.36 -21.08 -29.75
N LYS A 133 13.72 -19.80 -29.91
CA LYS A 133 14.01 -18.89 -28.79
C LYS A 133 12.73 -18.33 -28.19
N TYR A 134 12.60 -18.45 -26.87
CA TYR A 134 11.52 -17.86 -26.09
C TYR A 134 12.05 -16.79 -25.14
N TRP A 135 11.23 -15.78 -24.94
CA TRP A 135 11.38 -14.77 -23.91
C TRP A 135 10.52 -15.11 -22.73
N ARG A 136 11.04 -14.91 -21.52
CA ARG A 136 10.35 -15.14 -20.25
C ARG A 136 10.38 -13.86 -19.41
N PHE A 137 9.21 -13.27 -19.16
CA PHE A 137 9.11 -11.98 -18.46
C PHE A 137 7.95 -11.92 -17.48
N PRO A 138 8.07 -11.11 -16.41
CA PRO A 138 6.92 -10.78 -15.56
C PRO A 138 5.86 -10.03 -16.37
N VAL A 139 4.59 -10.15 -15.96
CA VAL A 139 3.46 -9.50 -16.64
C VAL A 139 3.64 -7.98 -16.75
N SER A 140 4.25 -7.34 -15.75
CA SER A 140 4.56 -5.91 -15.78
C SER A 140 5.46 -5.49 -16.95
N TYR A 141 6.47 -6.29 -17.30
CA TYR A 141 7.32 -6.01 -18.47
C TYR A 141 6.66 -6.45 -19.78
N PHE A 142 5.86 -7.53 -19.75
CA PHE A 142 5.03 -7.94 -20.88
C PHE A 142 4.12 -6.80 -21.35
N LEU A 143 3.48 -6.04 -20.45
CA LEU A 143 2.67 -4.88 -20.82
C LEU A 143 3.47 -3.86 -21.63
N LYS A 144 4.66 -3.47 -21.15
CA LYS A 144 5.54 -2.53 -21.87
C LYS A 144 5.92 -3.07 -23.25
N ILE A 145 6.31 -4.34 -23.35
CA ILE A 145 6.71 -4.94 -24.62
C ILE A 145 5.54 -5.12 -25.59
N SER A 146 4.34 -5.45 -25.09
CA SER A 146 3.11 -5.42 -25.89
C SER A 146 2.87 -4.02 -26.44
N PHE A 147 3.11 -2.97 -25.64
CA PHE A 147 2.88 -1.60 -26.08
C PHE A 147 3.92 -1.17 -27.13
N ALA A 148 5.18 -1.53 -26.92
CA ALA A 148 6.23 -1.35 -27.91
C ALA A 148 5.89 -2.08 -29.22
N ASN A 149 5.39 -3.32 -29.15
CA ASN A 149 4.99 -4.06 -30.34
C ASN A 149 3.86 -3.32 -31.09
N TYR A 150 2.83 -2.83 -30.38
CA TYR A 150 1.77 -2.04 -31.02
C TYR A 150 2.29 -0.77 -31.71
N ILE A 151 3.20 -0.02 -31.08
CA ILE A 151 3.80 1.20 -31.66
C ILE A 151 4.59 0.89 -32.95
N GLY A 152 5.24 -0.27 -32.98
CA GLY A 152 6.06 -0.73 -34.11
C GLY A 152 5.28 -1.33 -35.27
N GLU A 153 3.94 -1.48 -35.18
CA GLU A 153 3.15 -1.99 -36.29
C GLU A 153 3.11 -0.96 -37.45
N ASP A 154 3.47 -1.43 -38.64
CA ASP A 154 3.45 -0.62 -39.85
C ASP A 154 2.01 -0.34 -40.28
N ASN A 155 1.77 0.89 -40.78
CA ASN A 155 0.50 1.38 -41.34
C ASN A 155 -0.65 1.72 -40.38
N ILE A 156 -0.50 1.59 -39.06
CA ILE A 156 -1.59 1.90 -38.11
C ILE A 156 -1.54 3.35 -37.60
N LEU A 157 -0.35 3.90 -37.39
CA LEU A 157 -0.17 5.17 -36.67
C LEU A 157 0.66 6.17 -37.47
N ASN A 158 0.21 7.43 -37.51
CA ASN A 158 1.01 8.54 -38.01
C ASN A 158 2.18 8.87 -37.06
N GLN A 159 3.21 9.55 -37.58
CA GLN A 159 4.43 9.83 -36.83
C GLN A 159 4.21 10.64 -35.53
N PRO A 160 3.34 11.67 -35.49
CA PRO A 160 3.01 12.39 -34.26
C PRO A 160 2.46 11.46 -33.16
N SER A 161 1.52 10.57 -33.51
CA SER A 161 0.95 9.61 -32.56
C SER A 161 2.02 8.65 -32.06
N LYS A 162 2.88 8.12 -32.95
CA LYS A 162 4.01 7.27 -32.55
C LYS A 162 4.91 7.97 -31.53
N ASN A 163 5.23 9.25 -31.74
CA ASN A 163 6.08 10.01 -30.82
C ASN A 163 5.42 10.20 -29.44
N ILE A 164 4.10 10.42 -29.39
CA ILE A 164 3.36 10.52 -28.11
C ILE A 164 3.37 9.17 -27.39
N LEU A 165 3.03 8.08 -28.08
CA LEU A 165 2.97 6.75 -27.47
C LEU A 165 4.34 6.28 -26.98
N LYS A 166 5.43 6.60 -27.69
CA LYS A 166 6.80 6.35 -27.22
C LYS A 166 7.09 7.00 -25.87
N LYS A 167 6.60 8.23 -25.63
CA LYS A 167 6.74 8.91 -24.32
C LYS A 167 5.91 8.26 -23.21
N LEU A 168 4.81 7.60 -23.57
CA LEU A 168 3.97 6.87 -22.61
C LEU A 168 4.55 5.50 -22.24
N LEU A 169 5.46 4.95 -23.05
CA LEU A 169 6.08 3.65 -22.81
C LEU A 169 6.80 3.60 -21.45
N ASP A 170 7.42 4.70 -21.04
CA ASP A 170 8.14 4.84 -19.77
C ASP A 170 7.20 4.90 -18.55
N ARG A 171 5.89 4.99 -18.76
CA ARG A 171 4.87 5.00 -17.69
C ARG A 171 4.52 3.60 -17.19
N PHE A 172 4.98 2.55 -17.90
CA PHE A 172 4.88 1.16 -17.49
C PHE A 172 6.21 0.73 -16.84
N SER A 173 6.29 0.93 -15.51
CA SER A 173 7.45 0.52 -14.71
C SER A 173 7.41 -0.98 -14.42
N ASN A 174 8.57 -1.55 -14.13
CA ASN A 174 8.76 -2.95 -13.78
C ASN A 174 9.63 -3.06 -12.51
N ASP A 175 9.42 -2.26 -11.48
CA ASP A 175 10.36 -2.21 -10.36
C ASP A 175 9.87 -2.81 -9.04
N ASN A 176 8.62 -3.26 -8.96
CA ASN A 176 8.10 -4.08 -7.88
C ASN A 176 7.56 -5.43 -8.42
N THR A 177 7.21 -6.36 -7.54
CA THR A 177 6.59 -7.67 -7.87
C THR A 177 5.41 -7.51 -8.83
N SER A 178 4.64 -6.46 -8.61
CA SER A 178 3.41 -6.11 -9.29
C SER A 178 3.64 -4.96 -10.29
N PRO A 179 2.89 -4.88 -11.41
CA PRO A 179 2.94 -3.72 -12.29
C PRO A 179 2.63 -2.43 -11.55
N GLU A 180 3.52 -1.45 -11.73
CA GLU A 180 3.31 -0.08 -11.29
C GLU A 180 3.06 0.78 -12.53
N VAL A 181 1.92 1.47 -12.54
CA VAL A 181 1.55 2.37 -13.62
C VAL A 181 1.29 3.75 -13.05
N ILE A 182 2.08 4.72 -13.52
CA ILE A 182 1.96 6.13 -13.16
C ILE A 182 1.10 6.88 -14.19
N SER A 183 0.50 8.01 -13.79
CA SER A 183 -0.29 8.85 -14.68
C SER A 183 0.40 9.14 -16.01
N PHE A 184 -0.36 9.05 -17.10
CA PHE A 184 0.11 9.32 -18.46
C PHE A 184 0.46 10.79 -18.68
N TYR A 185 -0.22 11.68 -17.95
CA TYR A 185 0.06 13.10 -17.93
C TYR A 185 -0.30 13.69 -16.56
N VAL A 186 0.38 14.77 -16.20
CA VAL A 186 0.06 15.53 -14.99
C VAL A 186 -1.19 16.36 -15.27
N VAL A 187 -2.22 16.19 -14.45
CA VAL A 187 -3.45 16.97 -14.53
C VAL A 187 -3.16 18.33 -13.88
N SER A 188 -3.36 19.42 -14.61
CA SER A 188 -3.37 20.76 -14.03
C SER A 188 -4.75 21.09 -13.48
N GLU A 189 -4.81 21.92 -12.45
CA GLU A 189 -6.05 22.56 -12.02
C GLU A 189 -6.62 23.37 -13.19
N THR A 190 -7.74 22.87 -13.69
CA THR A 190 -8.71 23.52 -14.57
C THR A 190 -10.07 23.35 -13.90
N GLU A 191 -11.16 23.79 -14.52
CA GLU A 191 -12.49 23.34 -14.09
C GLU A 191 -12.52 21.82 -13.89
N ASN A 192 -13.04 21.38 -12.73
CA ASN A 192 -13.19 19.97 -12.35
C ASN A 192 -11.88 19.16 -12.19
N PHE A 193 -10.82 19.74 -11.62
CA PHE A 193 -9.53 19.08 -11.34
C PHE A 193 -9.63 17.61 -10.88
N ALA A 194 -10.36 17.33 -9.80
CA ALA A 194 -10.46 15.99 -9.25
C ALA A 194 -11.19 14.98 -10.16
N ASP A 195 -12.20 15.42 -10.92
CA ASP A 195 -12.86 14.55 -11.91
C ASP A 195 -11.95 14.28 -13.11
N ASN A 196 -11.13 15.26 -13.53
CA ASN A 196 -10.13 15.04 -14.57
C ASN A 196 -9.04 14.06 -14.13
N LEU A 197 -8.61 14.13 -12.87
CA LEU A 197 -7.68 13.17 -12.27
C LEU A 197 -8.28 11.75 -12.21
N ALA A 198 -9.53 11.64 -11.78
CA ALA A 198 -10.26 10.37 -11.78
C ALA A 198 -10.45 9.78 -13.19
N LYS A 199 -10.79 10.63 -14.18
CA LYS A 199 -10.90 10.24 -15.59
C LYS A 199 -9.57 9.73 -16.16
N GLU A 200 -8.45 10.37 -15.81
CA GLU A 200 -7.12 9.91 -16.22
C GLU A 200 -6.86 8.50 -15.69
N ASN A 201 -7.11 8.26 -14.40
CA ASN A 201 -6.97 6.95 -13.77
C ASN A 201 -7.82 5.88 -14.48
N CYS A 202 -9.10 6.17 -14.75
CA CYS A 202 -9.99 5.25 -15.47
C CYS A 202 -9.49 4.94 -16.90
N LYS A 203 -9.07 5.98 -17.65
CA LYS A 203 -8.54 5.79 -19.01
C LYS A 203 -7.28 4.95 -19.00
N ARG A 204 -6.38 5.17 -18.04
CA ARG A 204 -5.13 4.43 -17.89
C ARG A 204 -5.38 2.96 -17.54
N PHE A 205 -6.33 2.69 -16.65
CA PHE A 205 -6.72 1.31 -16.33
C PHE A 205 -7.36 0.61 -17.54
N LEU A 206 -8.30 1.27 -18.24
CA LEU A 206 -8.89 0.73 -19.47
C LEU A 206 -7.81 0.44 -20.54
N PHE A 207 -6.88 1.37 -20.74
CA PHE A 207 -5.76 1.17 -21.66
C PHE A 207 -4.91 -0.03 -21.26
N THR A 208 -4.65 -0.24 -19.98
CA THR A 208 -3.92 -1.41 -19.47
C THR A 208 -4.66 -2.73 -19.77
N GLN A 209 -5.99 -2.76 -19.65
CA GLN A 209 -6.80 -3.93 -20.02
C GLN A 209 -6.75 -4.21 -21.52
N LEU A 210 -6.94 -3.18 -22.35
CA LEU A 210 -6.85 -3.31 -23.81
C LEU A 210 -5.47 -3.79 -24.27
N LEU A 211 -4.43 -3.27 -23.63
CA LEU A 211 -3.04 -3.65 -23.88
C LEU A 211 -2.76 -5.11 -23.49
N THR A 212 -3.34 -5.57 -22.38
CA THR A 212 -3.26 -6.98 -21.96
C THR A 212 -3.90 -7.89 -23.02
N ILE A 213 -5.11 -7.56 -23.48
CA ILE A 213 -5.81 -8.31 -24.54
C ILE A 213 -5.00 -8.31 -25.84
N TYR A 214 -4.45 -7.16 -26.23
CA TYR A 214 -3.59 -7.06 -27.41
C TYR A 214 -2.36 -7.96 -27.28
N GLY A 215 -1.65 -7.91 -26.15
CA GLY A 215 -0.47 -8.72 -25.89
C GLY A 215 -0.74 -10.22 -25.99
N ILE A 216 -1.83 -10.67 -25.36
CA ILE A 216 -2.27 -12.08 -25.38
C ILE A 216 -2.45 -12.56 -26.83
N LYS A 217 -3.18 -11.79 -27.64
CA LYS A 217 -3.46 -12.14 -29.04
C LYS A 217 -2.21 -12.05 -29.91
N LYS A 218 -1.42 -10.98 -29.76
CA LYS A 218 -0.26 -10.71 -30.64
C LYS A 218 0.88 -11.70 -30.40
N PHE A 219 1.08 -12.11 -29.16
CA PHE A 219 2.12 -13.06 -28.77
C PHE A 219 1.64 -14.52 -28.74
N LYS A 220 0.41 -14.77 -29.21
CA LYS A 220 -0.18 -16.11 -29.35
C LYS A 220 -0.26 -16.89 -28.03
N LEU A 221 -0.45 -16.20 -26.90
CA LEU A 221 -0.55 -16.85 -25.59
C LEU A 221 -1.77 -17.77 -25.52
N GLU A 222 -2.92 -17.32 -26.06
CA GLU A 222 -4.15 -18.12 -26.13
C GLU A 222 -3.98 -19.42 -26.93
N GLU A 223 -3.18 -19.41 -28.00
CA GLU A 223 -2.91 -20.61 -28.81
C GLU A 223 -2.04 -21.63 -28.06
N GLU A 224 -1.26 -21.18 -27.08
CA GLU A 224 -0.43 -22.02 -26.21
C GLU A 224 -1.15 -22.38 -24.90
N GLY A 225 -2.41 -21.94 -24.70
CA GLY A 225 -3.22 -22.21 -23.51
C GLY A 225 -3.12 -21.15 -22.40
N GLU A 226 -2.22 -20.17 -22.53
CA GLU A 226 -1.95 -19.16 -21.51
C GLU A 226 -2.87 -17.94 -21.64
N ARG A 227 -3.49 -17.55 -20.52
CA ARG A 227 -4.20 -16.27 -20.37
C ARG A 227 -3.55 -15.42 -19.28
N VAL A 228 -3.57 -14.10 -19.46
CA VAL A 228 -3.03 -13.13 -18.50
C VAL A 228 -4.15 -12.25 -17.98
N MET A 229 -4.12 -11.93 -16.69
CA MET A 229 -5.02 -10.94 -16.09
C MET A 229 -4.23 -9.91 -15.28
N VAL A 230 -4.72 -8.67 -15.32
CA VAL A 230 -4.22 -7.53 -14.55
C VAL A 230 -5.42 -6.92 -13.83
N TYR A 231 -5.35 -6.72 -12.52
CA TYR A 231 -6.52 -6.29 -11.73
C TYR A 231 -6.13 -5.46 -10.50
N HIS A 232 -7.11 -4.75 -9.92
CA HIS A 232 -6.92 -4.01 -8.68
C HIS A 232 -7.17 -4.94 -7.50
N SER A 233 -6.14 -5.24 -6.71
CA SER A 233 -6.30 -5.87 -5.41
C SER A 233 -5.31 -5.25 -4.43
N PRO A 234 -5.76 -4.81 -3.25
CA PRO A 234 -4.89 -4.18 -2.26
C PRO A 234 -4.06 -5.18 -1.43
N PHE A 235 -4.28 -6.49 -1.61
CA PHE A 235 -3.60 -7.53 -0.86
C PHE A 235 -2.79 -8.47 -1.72
N THR A 236 -1.75 -9.02 -1.10
CA THR A 236 -1.11 -10.24 -1.56
C THR A 236 -2.14 -11.38 -1.68
N PRO A 237 -2.20 -12.08 -2.83
CA PRO A 237 -3.11 -13.21 -3.00
C PRO A 237 -2.92 -14.33 -1.97
N LEU A 238 -4.02 -14.99 -1.55
CA LEU A 238 -4.05 -16.03 -0.53
C LEU A 238 -3.13 -17.20 -0.88
N ARG A 239 -3.13 -17.63 -2.14
CA ARG A 239 -2.25 -18.71 -2.62
C ARG A 239 -0.78 -18.30 -2.54
N GLN A 240 -0.45 -17.05 -2.85
CA GLN A 240 0.91 -16.52 -2.70
C GLN A 240 1.33 -16.45 -1.22
N LYS A 241 0.44 -16.02 -0.31
CA LYS A 241 0.67 -16.07 1.15
C LYS A 241 0.93 -17.50 1.62
N ARG A 242 0.13 -18.48 1.17
CA ARG A 242 0.33 -19.89 1.48
C ARG A 242 1.64 -20.43 0.92
N LEU A 243 2.02 -20.07 -0.31
CA LEU A 243 3.28 -20.50 -0.89
C LEU A 243 4.47 -19.97 -0.07
N ASN A 244 4.40 -18.71 0.38
CA ASN A 244 5.42 -18.10 1.23
C ASN A 244 5.71 -18.95 2.48
N GLU A 245 4.69 -19.51 3.13
CA GLU A 245 4.85 -20.38 4.30
C GLU A 245 5.54 -21.73 3.99
N LEU A 246 5.52 -22.18 2.73
CA LEU A 246 6.01 -23.50 2.31
C LEU A 246 7.46 -23.47 1.78
N ILE A 247 7.95 -22.29 1.38
CA ILE A 247 9.25 -22.12 0.73
C ILE A 247 10.20 -21.25 1.57
N PRO A 248 11.53 -21.39 1.39
CA PRO A 248 12.47 -20.49 2.03
C PRO A 248 12.39 -19.09 1.41
N ASP A 249 12.74 -18.10 2.22
CA ASP A 249 12.74 -16.68 1.88
C ASP A 249 13.57 -16.34 0.62
N SER A 250 14.71 -17.00 0.43
CA SER A 250 15.52 -16.87 -0.80
C SER A 250 14.77 -17.27 -2.08
N LEU A 251 14.02 -18.37 -2.04
CA LEU A 251 13.22 -18.83 -3.19
C LEU A 251 12.01 -17.91 -3.40
N TYR A 252 11.39 -17.41 -2.32
CA TYR A 252 10.31 -16.43 -2.45
C TYR A 252 10.76 -15.18 -3.19
N ARG A 253 11.92 -14.60 -2.81
CA ARG A 253 12.50 -13.47 -3.55
C ARG A 253 12.83 -13.80 -4.99
N GLU A 254 13.42 -14.97 -5.25
CA GLU A 254 13.73 -15.38 -6.62
C GLU A 254 12.49 -15.44 -7.52
N LEU A 255 11.37 -15.90 -6.97
CA LEU A 255 10.10 -16.03 -7.69
C LEU A 255 9.40 -14.69 -7.93
N PHE A 256 9.39 -13.82 -6.92
CA PHE A 256 8.50 -12.66 -6.91
C PHE A 256 9.20 -11.30 -7.02
N THR A 257 10.50 -11.20 -6.71
CA THR A 257 11.21 -9.92 -6.89
C THR A 257 11.40 -9.63 -8.38
N SER A 258 10.93 -8.45 -8.81
CA SER A 258 11.00 -8.04 -10.21
C SER A 258 12.46 -7.87 -10.69
N PRO A 259 12.75 -8.17 -11.97
CA PRO A 259 14.06 -7.96 -12.57
C PRO A 259 14.41 -6.50 -12.85
N CYS A 260 13.47 -5.56 -12.68
CA CYS A 260 13.70 -4.12 -12.89
C CYS A 260 14.18 -3.81 -14.32
N LEU A 261 13.50 -4.37 -15.31
CA LEU A 261 13.81 -4.18 -16.74
C LEU A 261 13.36 -2.81 -17.27
N SER A 262 12.40 -2.15 -16.62
CA SER A 262 11.86 -0.84 -17.03
C SER A 262 11.84 0.14 -15.85
N GLY A 263 11.91 1.44 -16.15
CA GLY A 263 11.81 2.54 -15.18
C GLY A 263 13.15 3.03 -14.62
N TRP A 264 14.25 2.29 -14.83
CA TRP A 264 15.56 2.58 -14.25
C TRP A 264 16.68 2.32 -15.27
N ASP A 265 17.72 3.15 -15.24
CA ASP A 265 18.88 2.99 -16.13
C ASP A 265 19.74 1.80 -15.72
N ARG A 266 19.94 1.61 -14.42
CA ARG A 266 20.72 0.51 -13.82
C ARG A 266 19.80 -0.49 -13.13
N GLY A 267 19.14 -1.33 -13.93
CA GLY A 267 18.11 -2.26 -13.46
C GLY A 267 18.60 -3.26 -12.39
N GLU A 268 19.83 -3.77 -12.52
CA GLU A 268 20.40 -4.71 -11.53
C GLU A 268 20.62 -4.08 -10.15
N GLU A 269 20.96 -2.79 -10.09
CA GLU A 269 21.08 -2.06 -8.83
C GLU A 269 19.71 -1.87 -8.16
N LYS A 270 18.69 -1.49 -8.95
CA LYS A 270 17.33 -1.37 -8.46
C LYS A 270 16.78 -2.73 -7.97
N LYS A 271 17.09 -3.83 -8.66
CA LYS A 271 16.74 -5.18 -8.20
C LYS A 271 17.35 -5.51 -6.83
N ARG A 272 18.64 -5.22 -6.63
CA ARG A 272 19.32 -5.38 -5.32
C ARG A 272 18.67 -4.50 -4.24
N TYR A 273 18.24 -3.30 -4.59
CA TYR A 273 17.47 -2.44 -3.69
C TYR A 273 16.14 -3.10 -3.29
N MET A 274 15.41 -3.72 -4.22
CA MET A 274 14.18 -4.44 -3.90
C MET A 274 14.41 -5.67 -3.03
N GLU A 275 15.49 -6.42 -3.28
CA GLU A 275 15.89 -7.53 -2.39
C GLU A 275 16.17 -7.03 -0.96
N LEU A 276 16.82 -5.87 -0.83
CA LEU A 276 17.04 -5.21 0.46
C LEU A 276 15.72 -4.79 1.13
N CYS A 277 14.73 -4.29 0.38
CA CYS A 277 13.40 -4.00 0.91
C CYS A 277 12.77 -5.25 1.54
N HIS A 278 12.78 -6.40 0.83
CA HIS A 278 12.23 -7.66 1.34
C HIS A 278 12.94 -8.12 2.62
N LEU A 279 14.27 -8.04 2.64
CA LEU A 279 15.09 -8.43 3.80
C LEU A 279 14.81 -7.53 5.02
N SER A 280 14.79 -6.21 4.81
CA SER A 280 14.52 -5.22 5.85
C SER A 280 13.15 -5.44 6.50
N LEU A 281 12.10 -5.62 5.69
CA LEU A 281 10.73 -5.82 6.19
C LEU A 281 10.56 -7.16 6.92
N SER A 282 11.19 -8.22 6.43
CA SER A 282 11.16 -9.52 7.10
C SER A 282 11.88 -9.48 8.45
N ARG A 283 13.04 -8.82 8.52
CA ARG A 283 13.77 -8.58 9.78
C ARG A 283 12.98 -7.71 10.75
N SER A 284 12.39 -6.62 10.25
CA SER A 284 11.58 -5.70 11.03
C SER A 284 10.40 -6.42 11.70
N TYR A 285 9.70 -7.26 10.93
CA TYR A 285 8.58 -8.04 11.43
C TYR A 285 9.01 -9.02 12.53
N LEU A 286 10.14 -9.71 12.39
CA LEU A 286 10.70 -10.56 13.46
C LEU A 286 11.03 -9.75 14.72
N ASN A 287 11.57 -8.54 14.56
CA ASN A 287 11.92 -7.66 15.69
C ASN A 287 10.70 -7.07 16.42
N THR A 288 9.49 -7.18 15.86
CA THR A 288 8.26 -6.78 16.57
C THR A 288 8.01 -7.63 17.82
N ILE A 289 8.46 -8.90 17.82
CA ILE A 289 8.22 -9.87 18.90
C ILE A 289 8.79 -9.37 20.22
N GLY A 290 10.00 -8.78 20.20
CA GLY A 290 10.64 -8.20 21.39
C GLY A 290 9.75 -7.13 22.01
N LYS A 291 9.33 -6.15 21.21
CA LYS A 291 8.43 -5.09 21.67
C LYS A 291 7.09 -5.65 22.17
N LEU A 292 6.50 -6.64 21.50
CA LEU A 292 5.25 -7.27 21.95
C LEU A 292 5.37 -7.96 23.33
N LYS A 293 6.54 -8.51 23.65
CA LYS A 293 6.86 -9.05 24.98
C LYS A 293 7.03 -7.93 26.00
N ASP A 294 7.82 -6.91 25.69
CA ASP A 294 8.11 -5.79 26.59
C ASP A 294 6.83 -5.04 27.01
N VAL A 295 5.88 -4.89 26.09
CA VAL A 295 4.60 -4.22 26.38
C VAL A 295 3.57 -5.10 27.08
N GLY A 296 3.88 -6.39 27.28
CA GLY A 296 3.03 -7.38 27.95
C GLY A 296 1.82 -7.83 27.14
N ILE A 297 1.88 -7.73 25.81
CA ILE A 297 0.88 -8.32 24.91
C ILE A 297 1.13 -9.82 24.78
N ILE A 298 2.37 -10.20 24.46
CA ILE A 298 2.83 -11.58 24.55
C ILE A 298 3.26 -11.83 25.99
N LYS A 299 2.56 -12.74 26.67
CA LYS A 299 2.80 -13.04 28.09
C LYS A 299 3.68 -14.27 28.31
N ASN A 300 3.70 -15.17 27.34
CA ASN A 300 4.34 -16.47 27.44
C ASN A 300 5.38 -16.62 26.33
N ASN A 301 6.33 -17.54 26.51
CA ASN A 301 7.35 -17.84 25.48
C ASN A 301 6.84 -18.77 24.37
N LEU A 302 5.58 -19.22 24.43
CA LEU A 302 4.93 -19.94 23.35
C LEU A 302 4.40 -18.91 22.35
N ILE A 303 5.06 -18.81 21.21
CA ILE A 303 4.72 -17.92 20.09
C ILE A 303 4.81 -18.71 18.79
N ILE A 304 4.03 -18.31 17.79
CA ILE A 304 4.27 -18.73 16.42
C ILE A 304 5.34 -17.83 15.84
N LEU A 305 6.51 -18.39 15.55
CA LEU A 305 7.55 -17.63 14.88
C LEU A 305 7.02 -17.15 13.52
N PRO A 306 7.10 -15.84 13.24
CA PRO A 306 6.87 -15.32 11.90
C PRO A 306 7.74 -16.02 10.88
N ASN A 307 7.25 -16.09 9.65
CA ASN A 307 8.06 -16.58 8.55
C ASN A 307 9.27 -15.66 8.32
N THR A 308 10.36 -16.24 7.82
CA THR A 308 11.59 -15.47 7.50
C THR A 308 11.44 -14.58 6.27
N SER A 309 10.33 -14.72 5.54
CA SER A 309 9.92 -13.89 4.40
C SER A 309 8.56 -13.26 4.65
N ASN A 310 8.45 -11.96 4.37
CA ASN A 310 7.19 -11.22 4.44
C ASN A 310 6.67 -10.91 3.02
N THR A 311 5.37 -11.06 2.81
CA THR A 311 4.71 -10.78 1.53
C THR A 311 4.22 -9.34 1.39
N CYS A 312 4.39 -8.48 2.39
CA CYS A 312 3.79 -7.15 2.41
C CYS A 312 4.18 -6.23 1.24
N LEU A 313 5.30 -6.46 0.55
CA LEU A 313 5.66 -5.71 -0.66
C LEU A 313 4.75 -5.98 -1.87
N THR A 314 3.91 -7.02 -1.80
CA THR A 314 2.80 -7.23 -2.75
C THR A 314 1.47 -6.65 -2.28
N ASN A 315 1.45 -5.89 -1.18
CA ASN A 315 0.25 -5.17 -0.75
C ASN A 315 0.12 -3.87 -1.54
N ASN A 316 -0.56 -3.97 -2.67
CA ASN A 316 -0.67 -2.87 -3.61
C ASN A 316 -1.52 -1.72 -3.06
N GLY A 317 -1.10 -0.50 -3.34
CA GLY A 317 -1.86 0.70 -3.01
C GLY A 317 -2.14 1.60 -4.21
N ILE A 318 -2.86 2.68 -3.91
CA ILE A 318 -3.01 3.82 -4.80
C ILE A 318 -2.31 5.01 -4.16
N HIS A 319 -1.42 5.67 -4.89
CA HIS A 319 -0.79 6.90 -4.44
C HIS A 319 -1.37 8.09 -5.21
N ILE A 320 -1.80 9.12 -4.48
CA ILE A 320 -2.32 10.36 -5.08
C ILE A 320 -1.36 11.49 -4.73
N SER A 321 -0.72 12.06 -5.75
CA SER A 321 0.17 13.21 -5.63
C SER A 321 -0.54 14.49 -6.01
N ILE A 322 -0.47 15.52 -5.16
CA ILE A 322 -0.94 16.88 -5.42
C ILE A 322 0.22 17.86 -5.23
N GLY A 323 0.53 18.64 -6.25
CA GLY A 323 1.61 19.64 -6.24
C GLY A 323 1.11 21.08 -6.34
N SER A 324 1.88 22.04 -5.81
CA SER A 324 1.64 23.49 -5.96
C SER A 324 2.56 24.08 -7.02
N LYS A 325 2.00 24.73 -8.04
CA LYS A 325 2.76 25.43 -9.09
C LYS A 325 3.47 26.65 -8.50
N LEU A 326 2.75 27.43 -7.69
CA LEU A 326 3.20 28.68 -7.12
C LEU A 326 4.40 28.49 -6.18
N ILE A 327 4.34 27.50 -5.28
CA ILE A 327 5.49 27.18 -4.42
C ILE A 327 6.64 26.64 -5.27
N THR A 328 6.35 25.73 -6.21
CA THR A 328 7.37 25.16 -7.10
C THR A 328 8.14 26.23 -7.86
N ASP A 329 7.44 27.17 -8.50
CA ASP A 329 8.03 28.24 -9.29
C ASP A 329 8.81 29.22 -8.42
N LYS A 330 8.31 29.51 -7.21
CA LYS A 330 9.00 30.39 -6.26
C LYS A 330 10.32 29.79 -5.78
N VAL A 331 10.32 28.51 -5.43
CA VAL A 331 11.53 27.80 -4.99
C VAL A 331 12.51 27.66 -6.16
N LYS A 332 12.05 27.31 -7.37
CA LYS A 332 12.92 27.21 -8.56
C LYS A 332 13.55 28.55 -8.96
N SER A 333 12.79 29.65 -8.90
CA SER A 333 13.28 30.98 -9.29
C SER A 333 14.28 31.58 -8.29
N SER A 334 14.13 31.27 -7.00
CA SER A 334 14.99 31.83 -5.96
C SER A 334 16.14 30.90 -5.56
N ASN A 335 15.92 29.58 -5.63
CA ASN A 335 16.84 28.48 -5.35
C ASN A 335 17.89 28.75 -4.25
N THR A 336 17.45 29.19 -3.07
CA THR A 336 18.34 29.40 -1.92
C THR A 336 18.12 28.35 -0.84
N ARG A 337 19.14 28.12 0.00
CA ARG A 337 19.07 27.25 1.17
C ARG A 337 17.91 27.62 2.11
N PHE A 338 17.54 28.89 2.18
CA PHE A 338 16.40 29.37 2.95
C PHE A 338 15.08 28.70 2.50
N TYR A 339 14.82 28.68 1.18
CA TYR A 339 13.61 28.09 0.62
C TYR A 339 13.55 26.57 0.86
N THR A 340 14.68 25.86 0.80
CA THR A 340 14.74 24.43 1.13
C THR A 340 14.41 24.15 2.59
N ILE A 341 14.92 24.97 3.51
CA ILE A 341 14.61 24.85 4.95
C ILE A 341 13.12 25.14 5.18
N ALA A 342 12.60 26.21 4.59
CA ALA A 342 11.18 26.57 4.70
C ALA A 342 10.27 25.47 4.13
N GLU A 343 10.59 24.94 2.96
CA GLU A 343 9.86 23.84 2.32
C GLU A 343 9.76 22.62 3.25
N LYS A 344 10.88 22.18 3.83
CA LYS A 344 10.90 21.08 4.80
C LYS A 344 10.08 21.41 6.05
N HIS A 345 10.28 22.60 6.61
CA HIS A 345 9.61 23.03 7.84
C HIS A 345 8.09 22.99 7.72
N TYR A 346 7.55 23.51 6.62
CA TYR A 346 6.11 23.51 6.39
C TYR A 346 5.57 22.17 5.92
N SER A 347 6.32 21.42 5.11
CA SER A 347 5.89 20.11 4.65
C SER A 347 5.67 19.15 5.82
N ASP A 348 6.60 19.11 6.78
CA ASP A 348 6.46 18.28 7.97
C ASP A 348 5.25 18.67 8.83
N LEU A 349 4.99 19.97 8.99
CA LEU A 349 3.84 20.44 9.75
C LEU A 349 2.51 20.14 9.04
N VAL A 350 2.46 20.23 7.71
CA VAL A 350 1.29 19.81 6.93
C VAL A 350 1.03 18.33 7.14
N ILE A 351 2.06 17.47 7.09
CA ILE A 351 1.91 16.03 7.35
C ILE A 351 1.32 15.78 8.74
N LYS A 352 1.84 16.42 9.78
CA LYS A 352 1.31 16.34 11.15
C LYS A 352 -0.18 16.71 11.23
N ILE A 353 -0.59 17.78 10.56
CA ILE A 353 -1.99 18.23 10.54
C ILE A 353 -2.86 17.19 9.79
N VAL A 354 -2.47 16.80 8.58
CA VAL A 354 -3.24 15.92 7.70
C VAL A 354 -3.45 14.53 8.32
N GLU A 355 -2.51 14.00 9.11
CA GLU A 355 -2.68 12.72 9.83
C GLU A 355 -3.94 12.69 10.72
N HIS A 356 -4.45 13.84 11.18
CA HIS A 356 -5.69 13.94 11.96
C HIS A 356 -6.97 13.72 11.12
N PHE A 357 -6.88 13.96 9.80
CA PHE A 357 -8.00 13.92 8.86
C PHE A 357 -8.08 12.60 8.08
N ILE A 358 -6.95 11.90 7.90
CA ILE A 358 -6.87 10.58 7.23
C ILE A 358 -7.97 9.59 7.66
N PRO A 359 -8.34 9.47 8.96
CA PRO A 359 -9.39 8.54 9.39
C PRO A 359 -10.76 8.72 8.70
N LEU A 360 -11.04 9.89 8.11
CA LEU A 360 -12.25 10.11 7.32
C LEU A 360 -12.30 9.28 6.03
N ILE A 361 -11.15 8.95 5.46
CA ILE A 361 -11.06 8.26 4.17
C ILE A 361 -11.14 6.75 4.34
N ILE A 362 -10.43 6.23 5.35
CA ILE A 362 -10.35 4.80 5.66
C ILE A 362 -11.76 4.28 5.86
N GLN A 363 -12.04 3.07 5.35
CA GLN A 363 -13.33 2.39 5.23
C GLN A 363 -14.42 3.11 4.40
N ASN A 364 -14.44 4.45 4.38
CA ASN A 364 -15.48 5.27 3.75
C ASN A 364 -15.31 5.39 2.24
N TYR A 365 -14.09 5.69 1.79
CA TYR A 365 -13.73 5.79 0.37
C TYR A 365 -12.71 4.75 -0.04
N SER A 366 -11.77 4.41 0.84
CA SER A 366 -10.77 3.38 0.61
C SER A 366 -10.88 2.26 1.63
N ALA A 367 -10.85 1.02 1.17
CA ALA A 367 -10.93 -0.14 2.06
C ALA A 367 -10.12 -1.32 1.52
N SER A 368 -9.85 -2.26 2.42
CA SER A 368 -9.17 -3.51 2.14
C SER A 368 -9.76 -4.57 3.08
N PRO A 369 -11.01 -5.01 2.83
CA PRO A 369 -11.70 -5.93 3.74
C PRO A 369 -10.90 -7.21 3.92
N TYR A 370 -10.84 -7.75 5.13
CA TYR A 370 -10.20 -9.05 5.37
C TYR A 370 -10.81 -9.75 6.57
N ARG A 371 -11.00 -11.05 6.46
CA ARG A 371 -11.49 -11.87 7.56
C ARG A 371 -10.37 -12.70 8.17
N ILE A 372 -10.17 -12.52 9.47
CA ILE A 372 -9.17 -13.23 10.26
C ILE A 372 -9.90 -14.35 11.02
N PRO A 373 -9.60 -15.64 10.77
CA PRO A 373 -10.17 -16.72 11.56
C PRO A 373 -9.61 -16.71 12.99
N PHE A 374 -10.29 -17.39 13.92
CA PHE A 374 -9.84 -17.42 15.32
C PHE A 374 -8.41 -17.97 15.44
N ARG A 375 -8.10 -19.07 14.75
CA ARG A 375 -6.77 -19.70 14.75
C ARG A 375 -5.61 -18.79 14.38
N ASP A 376 -5.88 -17.69 13.67
CA ASP A 376 -4.86 -16.72 13.25
C ASP A 376 -4.80 -15.49 14.16
N LEU A 377 -5.62 -15.40 15.21
CA LEU A 377 -5.61 -14.30 16.20
C LEU A 377 -4.40 -14.32 17.16
N HIS A 378 -3.22 -14.65 16.64
CA HIS A 378 -1.95 -14.53 17.34
C HIS A 378 -1.45 -13.08 17.28
N PRO A 379 -1.13 -12.43 18.41
CA PRO A 379 -0.68 -11.04 18.39
C PRO A 379 0.55 -10.81 17.51
N GLU A 380 1.50 -11.74 17.51
CA GLU A 380 2.70 -11.72 16.66
C GLU A 380 2.40 -11.87 15.16
N LYS A 381 1.20 -12.34 14.80
CA LYS A 381 0.72 -12.34 13.41
C LYS A 381 -0.07 -11.08 13.08
N ILE A 382 -1.17 -10.86 13.81
CA ILE A 382 -2.21 -9.88 13.41
C ILE A 382 -1.81 -8.42 13.66
N LEU A 383 -0.84 -8.17 14.55
CA LEU A 383 -0.39 -6.80 14.80
C LEU A 383 0.57 -6.29 13.72
N GLY A 384 1.00 -7.12 12.76
CA GLY A 384 1.76 -6.65 11.61
C GLY A 384 2.98 -5.84 12.03
N PHE A 385 3.12 -4.66 11.44
CA PHE A 385 4.17 -3.70 11.78
C PHE A 385 3.78 -2.71 12.88
N LEU A 386 2.54 -2.74 13.39
CA LEU A 386 2.05 -1.80 14.41
C LEU A 386 2.99 -1.62 15.61
N PRO A 387 3.71 -2.66 16.10
CA PRO A 387 4.71 -2.47 17.15
C PRO A 387 5.77 -1.43 16.78
N HIS A 388 6.14 -1.26 15.52
CA HIS A 388 7.09 -0.24 15.07
C HIS A 388 6.44 1.07 14.59
N GLU A 389 5.11 1.13 14.57
CA GLU A 389 4.33 2.30 14.10
C GLU A 389 3.62 3.03 15.24
N LEU A 390 3.50 2.39 16.41
CA LEU A 390 2.83 2.93 17.59
C LEU A 390 3.68 2.77 18.87
N ASP A 391 3.51 3.73 19.76
CA ASP A 391 4.05 3.70 21.11
C ASP A 391 3.46 2.53 21.91
N PHE A 392 4.23 2.04 22.89
CA PHE A 392 3.82 0.92 23.74
C PHE A 392 2.47 1.15 24.45
N THR A 393 2.13 2.40 24.75
CA THR A 393 0.87 2.75 25.39
C THR A 393 -0.30 2.53 24.45
N HIS A 394 -0.24 3.15 23.27
CA HIS A 394 -1.35 3.11 22.31
C HIS A 394 -1.52 1.73 21.69
N ILE A 395 -0.44 1.00 21.35
CA ILE A 395 -0.57 -0.37 20.83
C ILE A 395 -1.28 -1.30 21.83
N ARG A 396 -0.97 -1.18 23.12
CA ARG A 396 -1.60 -1.98 24.17
C ARG A 396 -3.08 -1.62 24.33
N MET A 397 -3.42 -0.35 24.22
CA MET A 397 -4.81 0.11 24.24
C MET A 397 -5.58 -0.38 23.02
N LEU A 398 -5.00 -0.22 21.83
CA LEU A 398 -5.53 -0.64 20.53
C LEU A 398 -5.80 -2.14 20.52
N TYR A 399 -4.78 -2.97 20.79
CA TYR A 399 -4.90 -4.43 20.82
C TYR A 399 -5.97 -4.90 21.81
N ARG A 400 -6.05 -4.29 23.00
CA ARG A 400 -7.11 -4.63 23.97
C ARG A 400 -8.51 -4.28 23.48
N ARG A 401 -8.68 -3.22 22.68
CA ARG A 401 -9.98 -2.89 22.08
C ARG A 401 -10.28 -3.80 20.89
N TRP A 402 -9.27 -4.16 20.11
CA TRP A 402 -9.41 -5.15 19.05
C TRP A 402 -9.87 -6.50 19.61
N MET A 403 -9.22 -7.01 20.66
CA MET A 403 -9.64 -8.26 21.33
C MET A 403 -11.02 -8.19 22.01
N LYS A 404 -11.58 -6.99 22.20
CA LYS A 404 -12.98 -6.82 22.64
C LYS A 404 -13.97 -6.88 21.48
N LYS A 405 -13.54 -6.51 20.28
CA LYS A 405 -14.31 -6.56 19.03
C LYS A 405 -14.39 -7.99 18.49
N CYS A 406 -13.30 -8.76 18.59
CA CYS A 406 -13.25 -10.14 18.10
C CYS A 406 -14.31 -11.07 18.72
N PHE A 407 -14.78 -12.01 17.92
CA PHE A 407 -15.66 -13.11 18.30
C PHE A 407 -14.84 -14.28 18.88
N ASN A 408 -14.15 -14.02 19.99
CA ASN A 408 -13.25 -14.97 20.68
C ASN A 408 -13.67 -15.28 22.13
N LYS A 409 -14.96 -15.11 22.46
CA LYS A 409 -15.47 -15.26 23.83
C LYS A 409 -16.48 -16.40 23.93
N ARG A 410 -16.29 -17.30 24.91
CA ARG A 410 -17.24 -18.36 25.26
C ARG A 410 -17.29 -18.52 26.79
N PHE A 411 -18.46 -18.81 27.35
CA PHE A 411 -18.66 -18.96 28.81
C PHE A 411 -18.13 -17.79 29.66
N GLY A 412 -18.29 -16.55 29.18
CA GLY A 412 -17.80 -15.37 29.90
C GLY A 412 -16.29 -15.11 29.77
N LYS A 413 -15.50 -16.06 29.25
CA LYS A 413 -14.04 -15.98 29.13
C LYS A 413 -13.60 -15.75 27.69
N ARG A 414 -12.53 -14.97 27.51
CA ARG A 414 -11.87 -14.83 26.20
C ARG A 414 -10.87 -15.94 26.01
N PHE A 415 -10.85 -16.48 24.80
CA PHE A 415 -9.89 -17.46 24.34
C PHE A 415 -8.87 -16.77 23.45
N TYR A 416 -7.66 -17.31 23.50
CA TYR A 416 -6.57 -16.95 22.62
C TYR A 416 -6.08 -18.25 21.97
N PRO A 417 -5.65 -18.18 20.70
CA PRO A 417 -4.94 -19.28 20.08
C PRO A 417 -3.71 -19.70 20.91
N PHE A 418 -3.42 -20.99 20.91
CA PHE A 418 -2.32 -21.61 21.66
C PHE A 418 -1.05 -21.75 20.83
N GLY A 419 -1.15 -21.82 19.50
CA GLY A 419 0.01 -21.88 18.60
C GLY A 419 -0.04 -23.09 17.67
N PRO A 420 -0.14 -24.33 18.19
CA PRO A 420 -0.26 -25.50 17.35
C PRO A 420 -1.58 -25.50 16.57
N LEU A 421 -1.48 -25.46 15.23
CA LEU A 421 -2.63 -25.31 14.32
C LEU A 421 -3.76 -26.33 14.57
N TRP A 422 -3.41 -27.59 14.89
CA TRP A 422 -4.42 -28.62 15.16
C TRP A 422 -5.20 -28.36 16.46
N ILE A 423 -4.57 -27.76 17.48
CA ILE A 423 -5.23 -27.36 18.72
C ILE A 423 -6.13 -26.17 18.43
N ASP A 424 -5.61 -25.16 17.76
CA ASP A 424 -6.34 -23.94 17.45
C ASP A 424 -7.58 -24.21 16.60
N ASN A 425 -7.45 -25.06 15.56
CA ASN A 425 -8.56 -25.53 14.75
C ASN A 425 -9.61 -26.30 15.57
N THR A 426 -9.18 -27.08 16.55
CA THR A 426 -10.09 -27.87 17.39
C THR A 426 -10.87 -26.97 18.35
N ILE A 427 -10.18 -26.02 18.99
CA ILE A 427 -10.78 -25.03 19.91
C ILE A 427 -11.73 -24.10 19.17
N GLU A 428 -11.33 -23.64 17.97
CA GLU A 428 -12.18 -22.85 17.07
C GLU A 428 -13.54 -23.52 16.84
N LYS A 429 -13.51 -24.79 16.44
CA LYS A 429 -14.71 -25.59 16.15
C LYS A 429 -15.54 -25.89 17.40
N ILE A 430 -14.92 -26.36 18.48
CA ILE A 430 -15.63 -26.76 19.72
C ILE A 430 -16.32 -25.56 20.37
N PHE A 431 -15.66 -24.40 20.41
CA PHE A 431 -16.20 -23.22 21.08
C PHE A 431 -16.90 -22.23 20.13
N ASN A 432 -16.97 -22.55 18.83
CA ASN A 432 -17.54 -21.69 17.77
C ASN A 432 -16.95 -20.26 17.82
N LEU A 433 -15.62 -20.19 17.91
CA LEU A 433 -14.89 -18.93 17.91
C LEU A 433 -14.67 -18.53 16.45
N LYS A 434 -14.97 -17.28 16.09
CA LYS A 434 -15.06 -16.89 14.67
C LYS A 434 -13.94 -15.97 14.20
N GLY A 435 -13.21 -15.36 15.12
CA GLY A 435 -12.15 -14.41 14.79
C GLY A 435 -12.65 -12.96 14.67
N ASP A 436 -12.30 -12.26 13.60
CA ASP A 436 -12.72 -10.87 13.34
C ASP A 436 -12.80 -10.55 11.83
N THR A 437 -13.47 -9.45 11.49
CA THR A 437 -13.47 -8.86 10.14
C THR A 437 -12.94 -7.44 10.20
N VAL A 438 -11.88 -7.16 9.45
CA VAL A 438 -11.15 -5.90 9.43
C VAL A 438 -11.53 -5.09 8.17
N PRO A 439 -11.94 -3.82 8.30
CA PRO A 439 -12.30 -2.98 7.15
C PRO A 439 -11.15 -2.65 6.19
N ASP A 440 -9.97 -2.36 6.72
CA ASP A 440 -8.77 -2.10 5.92
C ASP A 440 -7.55 -2.77 6.55
N PHE A 441 -7.33 -4.03 6.18
CA PHE A 441 -6.22 -4.81 6.73
C PHE A 441 -4.87 -4.49 6.05
N ARG A 442 -4.85 -3.77 4.90
CA ARG A 442 -3.61 -3.40 4.21
C ARG A 442 -2.78 -2.47 5.09
N LEU A 443 -3.45 -1.51 5.75
CA LEU A 443 -2.82 -0.58 6.68
C LEU A 443 -2.28 -1.24 7.96
N ILE A 444 -2.53 -2.54 8.17
CA ILE A 444 -1.99 -3.31 9.30
C ILE A 444 -0.88 -4.27 8.81
N ASP A 445 -1.10 -4.88 7.65
CA ASP A 445 -0.22 -5.89 7.05
C ASP A 445 0.99 -5.28 6.31
N TYR A 446 0.90 -4.00 5.91
CA TYR A 446 1.99 -3.24 5.29
C TYR A 446 2.57 -2.19 6.25
N PHE A 447 3.89 -2.01 6.23
CA PHE A 447 4.58 -1.00 7.05
C PHE A 447 4.32 0.38 6.44
N VAL A 448 3.38 1.14 7.01
CA VAL A 448 2.89 2.39 6.41
C VAL A 448 3.47 3.63 7.07
N ALA A 449 3.94 3.56 8.32
CA ALA A 449 4.43 4.73 9.04
C ALA A 449 5.55 4.43 10.04
N LEU A 450 6.77 4.90 9.75
CA LEU A 450 7.87 4.81 10.71
C LEU A 450 7.58 5.68 11.93
N MET A 451 7.77 5.11 13.12
CA MET A 451 7.64 5.85 14.37
C MET A 451 8.92 6.59 14.71
N SER A 452 8.78 7.84 15.16
CA SER A 452 9.86 8.62 15.77
C SER A 452 10.50 7.90 16.97
N THR A 453 11.77 8.21 17.25
CA THR A 453 12.42 7.89 18.53
C THR A 453 12.41 9.13 19.43
N ASP A 454 12.79 8.99 20.70
CA ASP A 454 12.87 10.13 21.63
C ASP A 454 13.91 11.19 21.20
N ASN A 455 14.91 10.79 20.41
CA ASN A 455 16.01 11.66 19.97
C ASN A 455 15.89 12.10 18.50
N SER A 456 15.22 11.30 17.67
CA SER A 456 15.11 11.51 16.23
C SER A 456 13.64 11.58 15.83
N PRO A 457 13.05 12.78 15.80
CA PRO A 457 11.68 12.97 15.35
C PRO A 457 11.55 12.84 13.83
N ALA A 458 10.40 12.35 13.37
CA ALA A 458 10.10 12.17 11.96
C ALA A 458 9.75 13.49 11.26
N PHE A 459 9.04 14.40 11.94
CA PHE A 459 8.41 15.58 11.32
C PHE A 459 8.64 16.89 12.09
N ASP A 460 9.86 17.12 12.57
CA ASP A 460 10.24 18.33 13.33
C ASP A 460 10.54 19.56 12.46
N GLY A 461 10.43 19.42 11.13
CA GLY A 461 10.74 20.49 10.19
C GLY A 461 12.23 20.80 10.02
N THR A 462 13.13 19.98 10.58
CA THR A 462 14.57 20.13 10.38
C THR A 462 15.07 19.34 9.18
N LEU A 463 16.09 19.86 8.50
CA LEU A 463 16.73 19.12 7.41
C LEU A 463 17.40 17.85 7.94
N ASN A 464 17.35 16.79 7.14
CA ASN A 464 17.95 15.48 7.43
C ASN A 464 17.38 14.74 8.66
N ASN A 465 16.24 15.17 9.23
CA ASN A 465 15.58 14.45 10.33
C ASN A 465 15.29 12.97 9.99
N HIS A 466 14.78 12.69 8.79
CA HIS A 466 14.55 11.33 8.30
C HIS A 466 15.85 10.51 8.23
N ALA A 467 16.99 11.11 7.90
CA ALA A 467 18.26 10.38 7.83
C ALA A 467 18.75 9.96 9.22
N LYS A 468 18.62 10.86 10.22
CA LYS A 468 18.93 10.55 11.62
C LYS A 468 18.04 9.45 12.17
N LEU A 469 16.72 9.58 11.95
CA LEU A 469 15.75 8.58 12.38
C LEU A 469 16.01 7.22 11.72
N LYS A 470 16.25 7.19 10.40
CA LYS A 470 16.59 5.94 9.70
C LYS A 470 17.83 5.26 10.26
N LYS A 471 18.86 6.02 10.63
CA LYS A 471 20.08 5.49 11.24
C LYS A 471 19.77 4.84 12.60
N GLU A 472 19.05 5.53 13.48
CA GLU A 472 18.66 4.97 14.79
C GLU A 472 17.78 3.72 14.63
N LEU A 473 16.80 3.75 13.72
CA LEU A 473 15.95 2.58 13.44
C LEU A 473 16.74 1.41 12.85
N HIS A 474 17.81 1.67 12.10
CA HIS A 474 18.71 0.63 11.60
C HIS A 474 19.49 -0.04 12.74
N GLU A 475 20.00 0.75 13.68
CA GLU A 475 20.68 0.26 14.89
C GLU A 475 19.73 -0.59 15.76
N MET A 476 18.44 -0.22 15.83
CA MET A 476 17.39 -1.01 16.49
C MET A 476 16.93 -2.24 15.68
N GLY A 477 17.41 -2.40 14.43
CA GLY A 477 17.00 -3.47 13.52
C GLY A 477 15.57 -3.34 12.99
N VAL A 478 14.98 -2.15 13.05
CA VAL A 478 13.60 -1.87 12.63
C VAL A 478 13.53 -1.51 11.14
N PHE A 479 14.50 -0.76 10.62
CA PHE A 479 14.44 -0.25 9.24
C PHE A 479 15.83 -0.02 8.66
N ASP A 480 16.06 -0.29 7.38
CA ASP A 480 17.35 -0.06 6.73
C ASP A 480 17.51 1.38 6.23
N GLU A 481 18.68 1.99 6.48
CA GLU A 481 18.94 3.40 6.16
C GLU A 481 18.93 3.72 4.66
N LYS A 482 19.17 2.72 3.79
CA LYS A 482 19.16 2.91 2.33
C LYS A 482 17.76 3.01 1.77
N LEU A 483 16.74 2.58 2.51
CA LEU A 483 15.37 2.58 2.04
C LEU A 483 14.75 3.98 2.06
N SER A 484 13.77 4.16 1.17
CA SER A 484 12.89 5.33 1.19
C SER A 484 12.08 5.37 2.48
N PHE A 485 11.92 6.55 3.09
CA PHE A 485 11.19 6.71 4.34
C PHE A 485 9.69 6.36 4.19
N TYR A 486 9.18 5.47 5.04
CA TYR A 486 7.78 5.03 5.00
C TYR A 486 6.88 5.95 5.85
N THR A 487 5.86 6.50 5.22
CA THR A 487 4.89 7.42 5.82
C THR A 487 3.54 7.32 5.07
N LEU A 488 2.44 7.53 5.80
CA LEU A 488 1.08 7.62 5.25
C LEU A 488 0.96 8.78 4.25
N PHE A 489 1.60 9.90 4.55
CA PHE A 489 1.54 11.12 3.77
C PHE A 489 2.96 11.65 3.58
N ARG A 490 3.39 11.78 2.32
CA ARG A 490 4.78 12.10 1.97
C ARG A 490 4.88 13.49 1.38
N GLY A 491 5.71 14.33 1.98
CA GLY A 491 6.14 15.60 1.40
C GLY A 491 7.02 15.37 0.17
N ARG A 492 6.79 16.15 -0.88
CA ARG A 492 7.59 16.19 -2.11
C ARG A 492 8.27 17.55 -2.19
N SER A 493 9.58 17.54 -2.37
CA SER A 493 10.40 18.75 -2.38
C SER A 493 10.87 19.06 -3.79
N VAL A 494 11.04 20.35 -4.09
CA VAL A 494 11.51 20.76 -5.42
C VAL A 494 12.89 20.20 -5.73
N ASN A 495 13.78 20.16 -4.75
CA ASN A 495 15.15 19.67 -4.94
C ASN A 495 15.21 18.18 -5.24
N GLU A 496 14.38 17.36 -4.59
CA GLU A 496 14.41 15.90 -4.76
C GLU A 496 13.47 15.41 -5.87
N ASN A 497 12.35 16.10 -6.10
CA ASN A 497 11.26 15.62 -6.94
C ASN A 497 10.96 16.54 -8.14
N GLY A 498 11.54 17.74 -8.18
CA GLY A 498 11.29 18.73 -9.22
C GLY A 498 9.99 19.54 -9.03
N TYR A 499 9.24 19.29 -7.95
CA TYR A 499 8.04 20.04 -7.56
C TYR A 499 7.81 20.01 -6.05
N ASN A 500 7.12 21.02 -5.53
CA ASN A 500 6.60 21.03 -4.16
C ASN A 500 5.20 20.41 -4.13
N GLY A 501 4.97 19.47 -3.22
CA GLY A 501 3.67 18.82 -3.10
C GLY A 501 3.58 17.78 -2.01
N PHE A 502 2.50 17.01 -2.06
CA PHE A 502 2.24 15.92 -1.12
C PHE A 502 1.65 14.71 -1.83
N GLU A 503 2.01 13.53 -1.33
CA GLU A 503 1.56 12.25 -1.82
C GLU A 503 0.88 11.47 -0.70
N GLY A 504 -0.41 11.14 -0.87
CA GLY A 504 -1.12 10.22 0.02
C GLY A 504 -0.86 8.78 -0.39
N ARG A 505 -0.32 7.98 0.53
CA ARG A 505 0.12 6.59 0.30
C ARG A 505 -0.71 5.54 1.06
N PHE A 506 -1.75 6.00 1.76
CA PHE A 506 -2.60 5.18 2.61
C PHE A 506 -3.85 4.64 1.90
N TYR A 507 -4.06 4.94 0.62
CA TYR A 507 -5.21 4.40 -0.11
C TYR A 507 -4.95 2.95 -0.50
N SER A 508 -5.87 2.07 -0.11
CA SER A 508 -5.88 0.64 -0.43
C SER A 508 -6.57 0.40 -1.77
N CYS A 509 -7.91 0.21 -1.78
CA CYS A 509 -8.70 0.09 -3.00
C CYS A 509 -9.93 1.00 -2.96
N PHE A 510 -10.36 1.48 -4.13
CA PHE A 510 -11.63 2.19 -4.31
C PHE A 510 -12.69 1.21 -4.83
N TYR A 511 -13.97 1.43 -4.48
CA TYR A 511 -15.06 0.63 -5.04
C TYR A 511 -15.47 1.17 -6.41
N ASP A 512 -15.66 2.49 -6.50
CA ASP A 512 -15.87 3.17 -7.77
C ASP A 512 -14.60 3.93 -8.15
N LEU A 513 -13.91 3.47 -9.20
CA LEU A 513 -12.63 4.03 -9.63
C LEU A 513 -12.74 5.51 -10.03
N ARG A 514 -13.92 6.00 -10.42
CA ARG A 514 -14.12 7.39 -10.79
C ARG A 514 -14.64 8.23 -9.63
N GLU A 515 -15.79 7.87 -9.09
CA GLU A 515 -16.48 8.71 -8.10
C GLU A 515 -15.74 8.75 -6.76
N ASP A 516 -15.22 7.60 -6.27
CA ASP A 516 -14.46 7.62 -5.02
C ASP A 516 -13.13 8.35 -5.21
N THR A 517 -12.43 8.13 -6.34
CA THR A 517 -11.17 8.84 -6.67
C THR A 517 -11.36 10.35 -6.70
N LYS A 518 -12.46 10.82 -7.31
CA LYS A 518 -12.81 12.25 -7.37
C LYS A 518 -12.97 12.81 -5.95
N HIS A 519 -13.78 12.17 -5.11
CA HIS A 519 -14.03 12.64 -3.75
C HIS A 519 -12.77 12.63 -2.88
N VAL A 520 -11.95 11.59 -2.92
CA VAL A 520 -10.70 11.56 -2.13
C VAL A 520 -9.67 12.56 -2.63
N SER A 521 -9.61 12.82 -3.95
CA SER A 521 -8.71 13.83 -4.51
C SER A 521 -9.11 15.24 -4.04
N ASN A 522 -10.42 15.53 -4.02
CA ASN A 522 -10.94 16.77 -3.44
C ASN A 522 -10.65 16.88 -1.94
N LEU A 523 -10.83 15.80 -1.18
CA LEU A 523 -10.55 15.80 0.26
C LEU A 523 -9.06 15.99 0.53
N GLN A 524 -8.17 15.30 -0.18
CA GLN A 524 -6.73 15.49 -0.03
C GLN A 524 -6.32 16.92 -0.38
N TRP A 525 -6.86 17.48 -1.46
CA TRP A 525 -6.64 18.88 -1.83
C TRP A 525 -7.06 19.82 -0.70
N LEU A 526 -8.27 19.66 -0.18
CA LEU A 526 -8.78 20.44 0.94
C LEU A 526 -7.92 20.29 2.20
N PHE A 527 -7.49 19.07 2.52
CA PHE A 527 -6.67 18.81 3.71
C PHE A 527 -5.33 19.55 3.64
N ILE A 528 -4.69 19.56 2.46
CA ILE A 528 -3.44 20.31 2.23
C ILE A 528 -3.71 21.82 2.33
N ALA A 529 -4.72 22.33 1.63
CA ALA A 529 -5.04 23.76 1.62
C ALA A 529 -5.40 24.28 3.02
N LEU A 530 -6.21 23.52 3.77
CA LEU A 530 -6.58 23.84 5.14
C LEU A 530 -5.36 23.80 6.08
N ALA A 531 -4.48 22.81 5.92
CA ALA A 531 -3.24 22.75 6.70
C ALA A 531 -2.37 23.99 6.46
N TYR A 532 -2.16 24.40 5.20
CA TYR A 532 -1.45 25.65 4.90
C TYR A 532 -2.15 26.86 5.51
N LYS A 533 -3.48 26.96 5.43
CA LYS A 533 -4.23 28.06 6.04
C LYS A 533 -4.00 28.15 7.56
N LEU A 534 -4.04 27.02 8.27
CA LEU A 534 -3.80 26.98 9.72
C LEU A 534 -2.36 27.36 10.08
N ILE A 535 -1.39 26.98 9.25
CA ILE A 535 0.03 27.32 9.43
C ILE A 535 0.27 28.81 9.15
N LEU A 536 -0.21 29.32 8.01
CA LEU A 536 -0.02 30.70 7.54
C LEU A 536 -0.68 31.73 8.45
N SER A 537 -1.81 31.37 9.06
CA SER A 537 -2.49 32.21 10.06
C SER A 537 -1.78 32.22 11.42
N GLY A 538 -0.79 31.35 11.63
CA GLY A 538 -0.13 31.15 12.92
C GLY A 538 -0.99 30.40 13.94
N SER A 539 -2.11 29.82 13.52
CA SER A 539 -3.01 29.07 14.40
C SER A 539 -2.39 27.76 14.88
N ILE A 540 -1.54 27.14 14.04
CA ILE A 540 -0.83 25.91 14.32
C ILE A 540 0.63 26.05 13.89
N THR A 541 1.55 25.76 14.82
CA THR A 541 2.98 25.60 14.58
C THR A 541 3.42 24.21 15.03
N HIS A 542 4.71 23.89 14.90
CA HIS A 542 5.27 22.64 15.44
C HIS A 542 5.10 22.49 16.97
N GLN A 543 4.93 23.60 17.71
CA GLN A 543 4.72 23.56 19.16
C GLN A 543 3.32 23.02 19.53
N GLU A 544 2.31 23.32 18.71
CA GLU A 544 0.94 22.86 18.90
C GLU A 544 0.75 21.37 18.59
N ILE A 545 1.68 20.77 17.83
CA ILE A 545 1.72 19.32 17.55
C ILE A 545 3.15 18.82 17.77
N PRO A 546 3.54 18.54 19.03
CA PRO A 546 4.89 18.10 19.37
C PRO A 546 5.32 16.81 18.66
N ASP A 547 6.63 16.65 18.56
CA ASP A 547 7.30 15.59 17.81
C ASP A 547 7.60 14.31 18.59
N ASP A 548 7.22 14.24 19.87
CA ASP A 548 7.53 13.08 20.68
C ASP A 548 6.78 11.81 20.20
N PRO A 549 7.37 10.61 20.35
CA PRO A 549 6.75 9.36 19.89
C PRO A 549 5.37 9.10 20.46
N PHE A 550 5.08 9.60 21.68
CA PHE A 550 3.78 9.44 22.31
C PHE A 550 2.71 10.26 21.59
N VAL A 551 2.94 11.56 21.36
CA VAL A 551 2.01 12.44 20.62
C VAL A 551 1.80 11.95 19.19
N GLU A 552 2.87 11.46 18.55
CA GLU A 552 2.80 10.80 17.24
C GLU A 552 1.93 9.56 17.23
N SER A 553 2.16 8.69 18.17
CA SER A 553 1.35 7.50 18.30
C SER A 553 -0.11 7.84 18.66
N GLU A 554 -0.34 8.90 19.44
CA GLU A 554 -1.69 9.31 19.86
C GLU A 554 -2.55 9.73 18.68
N ARG A 555 -2.00 10.52 17.74
CA ARG A 555 -2.73 10.93 16.52
C ARG A 555 -2.87 9.77 15.53
N ARG A 556 -1.83 8.95 15.35
CA ARG A 556 -1.86 7.80 14.42
C ARG A 556 -2.76 6.65 14.89
N GLN A 557 -3.00 6.50 16.20
CA GLN A 557 -3.91 5.45 16.69
C GLN A 557 -5.30 5.55 16.04
N LEU A 558 -5.75 6.75 15.66
CA LEU A 558 -7.03 6.99 15.01
C LEU A 558 -7.09 6.36 13.61
N VAL A 559 -5.99 6.42 12.86
CA VAL A 559 -5.83 5.82 11.54
C VAL A 559 -5.98 4.30 11.66
N PHE A 560 -5.19 3.68 12.53
CA PHE A 560 -5.23 2.23 12.74
C PHE A 560 -6.54 1.78 13.40
N ALA A 561 -7.15 2.63 14.23
CA ALA A 561 -8.47 2.35 14.79
C ALA A 561 -9.56 2.27 13.72
N ALA A 562 -9.54 3.19 12.75
CA ALA A 562 -10.42 3.15 11.59
C ALA A 562 -10.13 1.93 10.70
N ALA A 563 -8.86 1.63 10.44
CA ALA A 563 -8.44 0.49 9.64
C ALA A 563 -8.91 -0.85 10.24
N ILE A 564 -8.74 -1.02 11.56
CA ILE A 564 -9.21 -2.20 12.30
C ILE A 564 -10.72 -2.20 12.45
N GLY A 565 -11.38 -1.04 12.43
CA GLY A 565 -12.81 -0.91 12.72
C GLY A 565 -13.12 -1.04 14.21
N ILE A 566 -12.24 -0.54 15.10
CA ILE A 566 -12.57 -0.43 16.53
C ILE A 566 -13.41 0.82 16.79
N PRO A 567 -14.44 0.75 17.64
CA PRO A 567 -15.41 1.84 17.77
C PRO A 567 -14.90 3.03 18.60
N THR A 568 -13.77 2.90 19.31
CA THR A 568 -13.30 3.94 20.23
C THR A 568 -11.79 3.94 20.38
N VAL A 569 -11.23 5.11 20.63
CA VAL A 569 -9.83 5.33 20.96
C VAL A 569 -9.68 6.00 22.34
N TYR A 570 -8.44 6.19 22.78
CA TYR A 570 -8.12 6.83 24.05
C TYR A 570 -7.14 7.97 23.82
N ILE A 571 -7.54 9.17 24.20
CA ILE A 571 -6.73 10.38 24.07
C ILE A 571 -6.41 10.88 25.47
N LYS A 572 -5.16 11.23 25.72
CA LYS A 572 -4.68 11.74 27.00
C LYS A 572 -5.37 13.06 27.32
N LYS A 573 -5.85 13.21 28.56
CA LYS A 573 -6.59 14.42 29.00
C LYS A 573 -5.77 15.70 28.86
N ASP A 574 -4.51 15.65 29.28
CA ASP A 574 -3.52 16.71 29.20
C ASP A 574 -2.61 16.52 27.97
N THR A 575 -3.16 16.02 26.85
CA THR A 575 -2.38 15.91 25.62
C THR A 575 -1.79 17.27 25.23
N LYS A 576 -0.53 17.25 24.81
CA LYS A 576 0.17 18.43 24.28
C LYS A 576 -0.20 18.72 22.83
N ASN A 577 -0.89 17.80 22.16
CA ASN A 577 -1.42 18.03 20.82
C ASN A 577 -2.66 18.94 20.92
N ILE A 578 -2.48 20.21 20.60
CA ILE A 578 -3.54 21.22 20.71
C ILE A 578 -4.58 21.03 19.60
N LEU A 579 -4.16 20.57 18.42
CA LEU A 579 -5.08 20.31 17.31
C LEU A 579 -6.06 19.18 17.63
N ILE A 580 -5.57 18.03 18.14
CA ILE A 580 -6.46 16.92 18.50
C ILE A 580 -7.43 17.33 19.61
N ARG A 581 -6.99 18.16 20.56
CA ARG A 581 -7.85 18.72 21.62
C ARG A 581 -8.92 19.64 21.05
N SER A 582 -8.58 20.48 20.08
CA SER A 582 -9.52 21.35 19.37
C SER A 582 -10.59 20.52 18.65
N ILE A 583 -10.19 19.48 17.91
CA ILE A 583 -11.13 18.56 17.24
C ILE A 583 -12.03 17.87 18.28
N ILE A 584 -11.47 17.32 19.35
CA ILE A 584 -12.24 16.62 20.39
C ILE A 584 -13.25 17.54 21.08
N SER A 585 -13.01 18.85 21.14
CA SER A 585 -13.98 19.80 21.70
C SER A 585 -15.31 19.84 20.92
N HIS A 586 -15.32 19.37 19.67
CA HIS A 586 -16.52 19.21 18.84
C HIS A 586 -17.20 17.84 18.97
N CYS A 587 -16.59 16.89 19.70
CA CYS A 587 -17.17 15.58 19.96
C CYS A 587 -18.32 15.69 20.99
N LYS A 588 -19.47 15.07 20.69
CA LYS A 588 -20.65 15.09 21.58
C LYS A 588 -20.58 14.04 22.69
N ASN A 589 -19.90 12.93 22.44
CA ASN A 589 -19.90 11.72 23.26
C ASN A 589 -18.48 11.35 23.70
N THR A 590 -17.93 12.14 24.63
CA THR A 590 -16.66 11.83 25.29
C THR A 590 -16.86 11.53 26.77
N ARG A 591 -16.01 10.67 27.34
CA ARG A 591 -15.99 10.44 28.78
C ARG A 591 -14.62 10.00 29.27
N ILE A 592 -14.36 10.22 30.54
CA ILE A 592 -13.17 9.69 31.21
C ILE A 592 -13.21 8.16 31.19
N SER A 593 -12.06 7.55 30.85
CA SER A 593 -11.92 6.09 30.86
C SER A 593 -11.80 5.58 32.30
N LYS A 594 -12.74 4.71 32.71
CA LYS A 594 -12.66 4.02 34.02
C LYS A 594 -11.40 3.15 34.17
N ARG A 595 -10.81 2.68 33.07
CA ARG A 595 -9.64 1.79 33.08
C ARG A 595 -8.32 2.56 32.94
N TYR A 596 -8.35 3.68 32.24
CA TYR A 596 -7.18 4.52 32.01
C TYR A 596 -7.54 5.93 32.50
N PRO A 597 -7.44 6.20 33.82
CA PRO A 597 -8.00 7.40 34.43
C PRO A 597 -7.52 8.71 33.78
N GLU A 598 -6.30 8.75 33.26
CA GLU A 598 -5.72 9.92 32.57
C GLU A 598 -6.15 10.09 31.11
N TYR A 599 -7.09 9.27 30.62
CA TYR A 599 -7.50 9.26 29.22
C TYR A 599 -9.00 9.51 29.06
N ILE A 600 -9.31 10.29 28.04
CA ILE A 600 -10.64 10.48 27.48
C ILE A 600 -10.88 9.35 26.48
N ARG A 601 -11.96 8.60 26.69
CA ARG A 601 -12.46 7.66 25.70
C ARG A 601 -13.31 8.43 24.69
N VAL A 602 -12.93 8.35 23.42
CA VAL A 602 -13.60 9.01 22.31
C VAL A 602 -14.18 7.94 21.38
N GLU A 603 -15.43 8.10 20.95
CA GLU A 603 -16.02 7.24 19.91
C GLU A 603 -15.50 7.65 18.54
N LEU A 604 -15.09 6.68 17.72
CA LEU A 604 -14.44 6.97 16.44
C LEU A 604 -15.40 7.72 15.51
N LYS A 605 -16.67 7.30 15.41
CA LYS A 605 -17.70 7.98 14.61
C LYS A 605 -17.90 9.44 15.04
N ASP A 606 -17.85 9.70 16.34
CA ASP A 606 -17.99 11.05 16.89
C ASP A 606 -16.76 11.91 16.59
N TYR A 607 -15.56 11.32 16.67
CA TYR A 607 -14.33 11.98 16.21
C TYR A 607 -14.39 12.32 14.71
N LEU A 608 -14.85 11.41 13.85
CA LEU A 608 -14.98 11.68 12.42
C LEU A 608 -15.96 12.84 12.14
N ASN A 609 -17.11 12.86 12.81
CA ASN A 609 -18.05 13.99 12.72
C ASN A 609 -17.45 15.29 13.26
N ALA A 610 -16.65 15.23 14.34
CA ALA A 610 -15.94 16.38 14.89
C ALA A 610 -14.89 16.93 13.91
N VAL A 611 -14.16 16.06 13.20
CA VAL A 611 -13.23 16.46 12.12
C VAL A 611 -13.99 17.17 11.01
N ILE A 612 -15.12 16.62 10.54
CA ILE A 612 -15.95 17.27 9.50
C ILE A 612 -16.39 18.67 9.96
N ASN A 613 -16.89 18.81 11.19
CA ASN A 613 -17.32 20.10 11.73
C ASN A 613 -16.15 21.08 11.84
N PHE A 614 -14.98 20.62 12.26
CA PHE A 614 -13.76 21.41 12.32
C PHE A 614 -13.37 21.92 10.92
N ILE A 615 -13.37 21.03 9.92
CA ILE A 615 -13.08 21.39 8.52
C ILE A 615 -14.07 22.42 7.98
N ILE A 616 -15.38 22.23 8.22
CA ILE A 616 -16.42 23.17 7.78
C ILE A 616 -16.24 24.54 8.41
N LYS A 617 -15.89 24.57 9.70
CA LYS A 617 -15.72 25.82 10.45
C LYS A 617 -14.45 26.57 10.02
N GLU A 618 -13.30 25.89 10.07
CA GLU A 618 -11.99 26.51 9.83
C GLU A 618 -11.69 26.70 8.34
N GLY A 619 -12.33 25.92 7.45
CA GLY A 619 -12.15 25.94 6.01
C GLY A 619 -13.34 26.52 5.21
N LYS A 620 -14.26 27.26 5.83
CA LYS A 620 -15.49 27.75 5.17
C LYS A 620 -15.26 28.43 3.81
N ASP A 621 -14.31 29.36 3.78
CA ASP A 621 -13.84 30.07 2.57
C ASP A 621 -13.19 29.14 1.53
N LEU A 622 -12.44 28.13 1.98
CA LEU A 622 -11.86 27.12 1.10
C LEU A 622 -12.95 26.25 0.46
N LEU A 623 -13.99 25.86 1.21
CA LEU A 623 -15.08 25.04 0.68
C LEU A 623 -15.83 25.76 -0.46
N GLU A 624 -16.04 27.07 -0.32
CA GLU A 624 -16.64 27.92 -1.34
C GLU A 624 -15.67 28.13 -2.52
N GLY A 625 -14.40 28.44 -2.24
CA GLY A 625 -13.39 28.72 -3.27
C GLY A 625 -12.98 27.50 -4.12
N LEU A 626 -13.00 26.30 -3.54
CA LEU A 626 -12.62 25.05 -4.21
C LEU A 626 -13.81 24.34 -4.88
N ASP A 627 -15.05 24.79 -4.62
CA ASP A 627 -16.29 24.18 -5.14
C ASP A 627 -16.44 22.68 -4.82
N ILE A 628 -16.21 22.32 -3.55
CA ILE A 628 -16.19 20.93 -3.07
C ILE A 628 -17.31 20.58 -2.08
N LYS A 629 -18.37 21.40 -2.04
CA LYS A 629 -19.51 21.21 -1.11
C LYS A 629 -20.12 19.82 -1.23
N ASP A 630 -20.27 19.31 -2.45
CA ASP A 630 -20.79 17.97 -2.69
C ASP A 630 -19.92 16.87 -2.09
N THR A 631 -18.60 17.07 -2.06
CA THR A 631 -17.67 16.12 -1.44
C THR A 631 -17.81 16.12 0.09
N ILE A 632 -18.03 17.28 0.70
CA ILE A 632 -18.30 17.38 2.15
C ILE A 632 -19.64 16.72 2.51
N ASN A 633 -20.67 16.92 1.71
CA ASN A 633 -21.95 16.24 1.91
C ASN A 633 -21.79 14.72 1.78
N ASP A 634 -21.07 14.25 0.76
CA ASP A 634 -20.86 12.82 0.53
C ASP A 634 -20.11 12.13 1.68
N VAL A 635 -19.02 12.73 2.18
CA VAL A 635 -18.27 12.15 3.32
C VAL A 635 -19.12 12.17 4.59
N THR A 636 -19.94 13.22 4.79
CA THR A 636 -20.87 13.33 5.92
C THR A 636 -21.91 12.23 5.87
N ASP A 637 -22.49 11.97 4.70
CA ASP A 637 -23.47 10.91 4.49
C ASP A 637 -22.87 9.53 4.75
N ARG A 638 -21.63 9.28 4.29
CA ARG A 638 -20.92 8.01 4.52
C ARG A 638 -20.58 7.78 5.99
N VAL A 639 -20.03 8.79 6.66
CA VAL A 639 -19.70 8.73 8.10
C VAL A 639 -20.95 8.48 8.93
N ASN A 640 -22.08 9.08 8.55
CA ASN A 640 -23.34 8.91 9.27
C ASN A 640 -24.11 7.63 8.90
N GLY A 641 -23.72 6.95 7.81
CA GLY A 641 -24.33 5.71 7.33
C GLY A 641 -25.56 5.92 6.47
N ILE A 642 -25.79 7.14 5.97
CA ILE A 642 -26.84 7.48 4.99
C ILE A 642 -26.45 6.90 3.63
N LYS A 643 -25.18 7.07 3.24
CA LYS A 643 -24.58 6.39 2.09
C LYS A 643 -23.70 5.23 2.55
N LYS A 644 -23.68 4.15 1.77
CA LYS A 644 -22.83 2.99 2.04
C LYS A 644 -21.36 3.36 1.87
N SER A 645 -20.53 2.96 2.82
CA SER A 645 -19.08 3.10 2.74
C SER A 645 -18.49 2.15 1.69
N THR A 646 -17.26 2.41 1.22
CA THR A 646 -16.51 1.49 0.34
C THR A 646 -16.41 0.09 0.94
N TYR A 647 -16.11 -0.02 2.24
CA TYR A 647 -16.09 -1.31 2.92
C TYR A 647 -17.42 -2.06 2.79
N ILE A 648 -18.56 -1.41 3.06
CA ILE A 648 -19.88 -2.05 2.97
C ILE A 648 -20.19 -2.47 1.53
N ARG A 649 -19.93 -1.60 0.55
CA ARG A 649 -20.18 -1.89 -0.86
C ARG A 649 -19.37 -3.08 -1.38
N MET A 650 -18.14 -3.27 -0.89
CA MET A 650 -17.28 -4.41 -1.28
C MET A 650 -17.77 -5.73 -0.69
N ILE A 651 -18.27 -5.75 0.55
CA ILE A 651 -18.65 -7.01 1.22
C ILE A 651 -20.07 -7.45 0.91
N GLU A 652 -20.98 -6.52 0.61
CA GLU A 652 -22.42 -6.79 0.47
C GLU A 652 -22.75 -7.84 -0.60
N PRO A 653 -22.15 -7.81 -1.82
CA PRO A 653 -22.38 -8.86 -2.81
C PRO A 653 -22.01 -10.27 -2.32
N ILE A 654 -20.97 -10.39 -1.48
CA ILE A 654 -20.52 -11.65 -0.89
C ILE A 654 -21.51 -12.13 0.19
N LEU A 655 -22.06 -11.20 0.97
CA LEU A 655 -23.06 -11.52 2.00
C LEU A 655 -24.37 -11.98 1.36
N GLU A 656 -24.80 -11.31 0.29
CA GLU A 656 -26.00 -11.64 -0.48
C GLU A 656 -25.88 -13.02 -1.14
N SER A 657 -24.73 -13.33 -1.76
CA SER A 657 -24.51 -14.63 -2.40
C SER A 657 -24.54 -15.82 -1.43
N HIS A 658 -24.22 -15.58 -0.15
CA HIS A 658 -24.25 -16.57 0.93
C HIS A 658 -25.50 -16.49 1.81
N ASN A 659 -26.43 -15.58 1.54
CA ASN A 659 -27.66 -15.34 2.32
C ASN A 659 -27.39 -15.14 3.83
N VAL A 660 -26.38 -14.33 4.16
CA VAL A 660 -26.02 -13.98 5.55
C VAL A 660 -26.06 -12.46 5.76
N LYS A 661 -26.16 -12.03 7.03
CA LYS A 661 -26.19 -10.60 7.38
C LYS A 661 -24.84 -10.01 7.74
N TYR A 662 -23.92 -10.82 8.24
CA TYR A 662 -22.64 -10.34 8.75
C TYR A 662 -21.48 -11.13 8.15
N PRO A 663 -20.35 -10.47 7.83
CA PRO A 663 -19.17 -11.16 7.32
C PRO A 663 -18.67 -12.27 8.21
N ILE A 664 -18.86 -12.17 9.53
CA ILE A 664 -18.45 -13.16 10.50
C ILE A 664 -19.23 -14.48 10.40
N ASP A 665 -20.33 -14.52 9.65
CA ASP A 665 -21.17 -15.73 9.52
C ASP A 665 -20.77 -16.64 8.36
N ILE A 666 -19.87 -16.21 7.48
CA ILE A 666 -19.27 -17.04 6.41
C ILE A 666 -18.16 -17.92 7.03
N ASP A 667 -17.36 -18.69 6.28
CA ASP A 667 -16.02 -19.10 6.73
C ASP A 667 -14.97 -18.03 6.36
N ALA A 668 -13.85 -17.93 7.09
CA ALA A 668 -12.84 -16.90 6.83
C ALA A 668 -12.12 -17.11 5.48
N ASP A 669 -11.71 -18.35 5.18
CA ASP A 669 -11.00 -18.66 3.94
C ASP A 669 -11.95 -18.52 2.75
N LEU A 670 -13.22 -18.92 2.93
CA LEU A 670 -14.26 -18.72 1.92
C LEU A 670 -14.50 -17.23 1.66
N PHE A 671 -14.71 -16.43 2.70
CA PHE A 671 -14.92 -14.98 2.55
C PHE A 671 -13.75 -14.30 1.83
N ASN A 672 -12.52 -14.60 2.23
CA ASN A 672 -11.35 -13.97 1.63
C ASN A 672 -11.15 -14.40 0.16
N ARG A 673 -11.46 -15.66 -0.20
CA ARG A 673 -11.43 -16.12 -1.58
C ARG A 673 -12.49 -15.44 -2.44
N GLU A 674 -13.73 -15.33 -1.97
CA GLU A 674 -14.80 -14.61 -2.67
C GLU A 674 -14.45 -13.13 -2.88
N LEU A 675 -13.77 -12.52 -1.90
CA LEU A 675 -13.28 -11.15 -2.02
C LEU A 675 -12.17 -11.01 -3.07
N GLU A 676 -11.25 -11.98 -3.17
CA GLU A 676 -10.27 -12.01 -4.27
C GLU A 676 -10.93 -12.15 -5.64
N SER A 677 -11.99 -12.96 -5.72
CA SER A 677 -12.77 -13.09 -6.95
C SER A 677 -13.51 -11.82 -7.32
N PHE A 678 -14.06 -11.10 -6.34
CA PHE A 678 -14.65 -9.78 -6.54
C PHE A 678 -13.67 -8.78 -7.18
N PHE A 679 -12.39 -8.84 -6.80
CA PHE A 679 -11.34 -7.97 -7.37
C PHE A 679 -10.90 -8.35 -8.79
N GLY A 680 -11.24 -9.55 -9.26
CA GLY A 680 -10.97 -9.97 -10.63
C GLY A 680 -10.34 -11.35 -10.80
N ILE A 681 -10.24 -12.19 -9.76
CA ILE A 681 -9.85 -13.60 -9.93
C ILE A 681 -11.10 -14.42 -10.26
N LEU A 682 -11.34 -14.68 -11.56
CA LEU A 682 -12.47 -15.50 -12.03
C LEU A 682 -12.48 -16.89 -11.41
#